data_AF-A0A8D0CVQ8-F1
#
_entry.id   AF-A0A8D0CVQ8-F1
#
_cell.length_a   1.000
_cell.length_b   1.000
_cell.length_c   1.000
_cell.angle_alpha   90.00
_cell.angle_beta   90.00
_cell.angle_gamma   90.00
#
_symmetry.space_group_name_H-M   'P 1'
#
loop_
_entity.id
_entity.type
_entity.pdbx_description
1 polymer ?
#
loop_
_entity_poly.entity_id
_entity_poly.type
_entity_poly.pdbx_seq_one_letter_code
_entity_poly.pdbx_strand_id
1 'polypeptide(L)'
;MRCCALAVCLFLSVSIQDGWSLPLKSVFVTFPGDIIKNMTDMELAEGYLKKFGYIETLHRSGFQSMVSTSKALKRMQRQMGLEETGELDESTLDAMKRPRCGVPDVANYQTFDGDLKWDHRDVTYRILSYTPDMEISLIDDAFARAFKVWSDVAPLTFTRLFDGTADIMISFGRANHGDPYPFDGKDGLLAHAYPPGEGVQGDAHFDEDEYWTLGTGPAVKTRYGNADGAMCHFPFTFEGKSYSSCTTEGRSDNLPWCATTADYNRDKKFGFCPSELLYTFGGNADGAECVFPFVFLGEEYDSCTTEGRSDGYRWCATTSNFDTDKKYGFCPSRDTAVIGGNSEGEPCHFPFVFLGKEYDSCTSEGRGDGKLWCSTTDSYDDDKKWGFCPDQGYSLFLVAAHEFGHALGLDHSNIRDALMYPMYSYVKDFSLHEDDIEGIQYLYGRKTGPDPTPPQPYTPTTTPYPDTDETDATEPTTTTTTTRPVDPTKDACKLTKFDTITVIEGELHFFKDGHFWKMSSGSDEQVKGPFSISERWPALPAVIDSAFENILTKKLYFFSGTRFWVYTGQSVLGPRSIEKLGLPDSIQKVEGALQRGNDKVLLFSGENYWRLDVKAQKIDKGYPKYTDVVFGGVPSDAHDVFQYKGHMYFCRDRFYWRMNSRRQVDRVGYVKYDLLKCTDATGPNYY
;
A
#
# COMPACT_ATOMS: atom_id res chain seq x y z
N MET A 1 -72.99 9.07 31.02
CA MET A 1 -73.04 10.04 29.90
C MET A 1 -72.18 11.25 30.28
N ARG A 2 -71.37 11.70 29.32
CA ARG A 2 -70.57 12.94 29.19
C ARG A 2 -70.64 14.06 30.26
N CYS A 3 -69.50 14.78 30.31
CA CYS A 3 -69.28 16.21 30.65
C CYS A 3 -69.18 16.56 32.14
N CYS A 4 -68.00 16.95 32.63
CA CYS A 4 -67.32 18.27 32.52
C CYS A 4 -67.83 19.29 33.53
N ALA A 5 -67.00 19.60 34.53
CA ALA A 5 -66.41 20.92 34.81
C ALA A 5 -66.03 21.04 36.29
N LEU A 6 -64.79 21.39 36.58
CA LEU A 6 -64.44 22.34 37.65
C LEU A 6 -62.96 22.71 37.54
N ALA A 7 -62.72 23.96 37.19
CA ALA A 7 -61.42 24.61 37.13
C ALA A 7 -61.16 25.33 38.46
N VAL A 8 -59.96 25.18 39.01
CA VAL A 8 -59.36 26.14 39.95
C VAL A 8 -57.85 26.14 39.69
N CYS A 9 -57.32 27.31 39.33
CA CYS A 9 -55.90 27.57 39.12
C CYS A 9 -55.40 28.61 40.13
N LEU A 10 -54.07 28.57 40.33
CA LEU A 10 -53.16 29.56 40.96
C LEU A 10 -53.02 29.41 42.50
N PHE A 11 -51.84 29.29 43.10
CA PHE A 11 -50.49 29.72 42.74
C PHE A 11 -49.39 28.70 43.14
N LEU A 12 -48.32 28.64 42.34
CA LEU A 12 -47.06 27.93 42.60
C LEU A 12 -46.10 28.77 43.47
N SER A 13 -45.48 28.13 44.47
CA SER A 13 -44.22 28.56 45.08
C SER A 13 -43.25 27.38 45.19
N VAL A 14 -42.28 27.41 44.28
CA VAL A 14 -40.89 26.91 44.27
C VAL A 14 -40.37 26.15 45.50
N SER A 15 -39.82 24.96 45.27
CA SER A 15 -38.64 24.46 45.99
C SER A 15 -37.71 23.78 44.99
N ILE A 16 -36.49 24.30 44.92
CA ILE A 16 -35.38 23.96 44.03
C ILE A 16 -34.73 22.67 44.54
N GLN A 17 -34.54 21.69 43.66
CA GLN A 17 -33.48 20.70 43.78
C GLN A 17 -32.55 20.89 42.58
N ASP A 18 -31.47 21.63 42.80
CA ASP A 18 -30.33 21.67 41.90
C ASP A 18 -29.52 20.38 42.08
N GLY A 19 -29.79 19.41 41.22
CA GLY A 19 -28.90 18.29 40.92
C GLY A 19 -28.30 18.51 39.55
N TRP A 20 -27.33 19.41 39.43
CA TRP A 20 -26.54 19.55 38.22
C TRP A 20 -25.45 18.47 38.23
N SER A 21 -25.67 17.41 37.46
CA SER A 21 -24.60 16.56 36.97
C SER A 21 -23.66 17.45 36.16
N LEU A 22 -22.53 17.84 36.74
CA LEU A 22 -21.45 18.48 35.99
C LEU A 22 -21.03 17.52 34.87
N PRO A 23 -20.98 17.95 33.59
CA PRO A 23 -20.38 17.14 32.56
C PRO A 23 -18.90 16.96 32.92
N LEU A 24 -18.45 15.70 33.00
CA LEU A 24 -17.02 15.37 33.07
C LEU A 24 -16.35 16.05 31.89
N LYS A 25 -15.59 17.14 32.14
CA LYS A 25 -14.69 17.71 31.16
C LYS A 25 -13.61 16.67 30.91
N SER A 26 -13.65 16.00 29.75
CA SER A 26 -12.50 15.23 29.28
C SER A 26 -11.36 16.21 29.03
N VAL A 27 -10.31 16.11 29.84
CA VAL A 27 -9.08 16.88 29.62
C VAL A 27 -8.27 16.12 28.58
N PHE A 28 -8.12 16.70 27.39
CA PHE A 28 -7.20 16.19 26.37
C PHE A 28 -5.82 16.78 26.62
N VAL A 29 -4.80 15.92 26.69
CA VAL A 29 -3.41 16.29 26.92
C VAL A 29 -2.60 15.88 25.69
N THR A 30 -1.71 16.75 25.24
CA THR A 30 -0.73 16.41 24.19
C THR A 30 0.47 15.75 24.86
N PHE A 31 0.73 14.48 24.52
CA PHE A 31 1.85 13.74 25.07
C PHE A 31 3.15 14.05 24.31
N PRO A 32 4.31 14.14 24.97
CA PRO A 32 5.60 14.35 24.29
C PRO A 32 5.94 13.17 23.38
N GLY A 33 6.35 13.47 22.14
CA GLY A 33 6.67 12.46 21.11
C GLY A 33 5.45 11.93 20.36
N ASP A 34 4.24 12.28 20.79
CA ASP A 34 3.00 11.82 20.17
C ASP A 34 2.70 12.61 18.89
N ILE A 35 2.64 11.91 17.76
CA ILE A 35 2.22 12.47 16.47
C ILE A 35 0.68 12.42 16.38
N ILE A 36 -0.03 12.81 17.44
CA ILE A 36 -1.42 13.24 17.25
C ILE A 36 -1.34 14.59 16.54
N LYS A 37 -1.24 14.56 15.20
CA LYS A 37 -1.67 15.72 14.44
C LYS A 37 -3.12 15.94 14.86
N ASN A 38 -3.40 17.09 15.50
CA ASN A 38 -4.76 17.60 15.67
C ASN A 38 -5.33 17.90 14.28
N MET A 39 -5.56 16.85 13.50
CA MET A 39 -6.14 16.89 12.18
C MET A 39 -7.65 16.79 12.37
N THR A 40 -8.34 17.70 11.72
CA THR A 40 -9.78 17.61 11.57
C THR A 40 -10.14 16.35 10.78
N ASP A 41 -11.35 15.82 10.99
CA ASP A 41 -11.85 14.67 10.21
C ASP A 41 -11.76 14.91 8.69
N MET A 42 -11.92 16.17 8.25
CA MET A 42 -11.75 16.58 6.85
C MET A 42 -10.30 16.48 6.36
N GLU A 43 -9.32 16.88 7.18
CA GLU A 43 -7.90 16.75 6.84
C GLU A 43 -7.47 15.28 6.81
N LEU A 44 -7.98 14.47 7.73
CA LEU A 44 -7.81 13.02 7.70
C LEU A 44 -8.35 12.45 6.38
N ALA A 45 -9.60 12.78 6.04
CA ALA A 45 -10.24 12.30 4.82
C ALA A 45 -9.49 12.73 3.56
N GLU A 46 -9.08 14.00 3.45
CA GLU A 46 -8.30 14.46 2.31
C GLU A 46 -6.93 13.78 2.21
N GLY A 47 -6.23 13.64 3.34
CA GLY A 47 -4.94 12.95 3.40
C GLY A 47 -5.07 11.50 2.96
N TYR A 48 -6.07 10.80 3.50
CA TYR A 48 -6.41 9.42 3.19
C TYR A 48 -6.72 9.24 1.70
N LEU A 49 -7.65 10.04 1.16
CA LEU A 49 -8.07 9.93 -0.23
C LEU A 49 -6.94 10.24 -1.21
N LYS A 50 -6.01 11.14 -0.87
CA LYS A 50 -4.81 11.40 -1.68
C LYS A 50 -3.83 10.22 -1.58
N LYS A 51 -3.52 9.76 -0.36
CA LYS A 51 -2.54 8.69 -0.09
C LYS A 51 -2.90 7.39 -0.82
N PHE A 52 -4.18 7.01 -0.80
CA PHE A 52 -4.66 5.76 -1.40
C PHE A 52 -5.22 5.90 -2.82
N GLY A 53 -4.94 7.02 -3.51
CA GLY A 53 -5.17 7.18 -4.95
C GLY A 53 -6.59 7.58 -5.38
N TYR A 54 -7.46 7.95 -4.44
CA TYR A 54 -8.84 8.38 -4.73
C TYR A 54 -8.94 9.83 -5.25
N ILE A 55 -7.94 10.66 -4.99
CA ILE A 55 -7.82 12.06 -5.47
C ILE A 55 -6.47 12.24 -6.20
N GLU A 56 -6.50 12.84 -7.40
CA GLU A 56 -5.28 13.22 -8.14
C GLU A 56 -4.70 14.55 -7.62
N THR A 57 -3.41 14.54 -7.23
CA THR A 57 -2.65 15.74 -6.87
C THR A 57 -1.88 16.28 -8.07
N LEU A 58 -2.52 17.07 -8.93
CA LEU A 58 -1.77 17.89 -9.90
C LEU A 58 -1.27 19.16 -9.20
N HIS A 59 -0.03 19.12 -8.70
CA HIS A 59 0.73 20.30 -8.30
C HIS A 59 1.19 21.08 -9.54
N ARG A 60 0.30 21.89 -10.13
CA ARG A 60 0.69 23.04 -10.94
C ARG A 60 -0.20 24.23 -10.61
N SER A 61 0.43 25.25 -10.01
CA SER A 61 0.00 26.64 -9.87
C SER A 61 -1.47 26.94 -10.16
N GLY A 62 -2.29 27.07 -9.11
CA GLY A 62 -3.55 27.81 -9.16
C GLY A 62 -4.78 27.09 -9.73
N PHE A 63 -4.85 25.76 -9.68
CA PHE A 63 -6.06 25.03 -10.06
C PHE A 63 -6.40 23.97 -9.01
N GLN A 64 -7.49 24.19 -8.28
CA GLN A 64 -8.02 23.28 -7.27
C GLN A 64 -8.55 22.02 -7.96
N SER A 65 -8.23 20.84 -7.43
CA SER A 65 -8.43 19.53 -8.05
C SER A 65 -9.88 19.29 -8.52
N MET A 66 -10.05 18.83 -9.77
CA MET A 66 -11.36 18.58 -10.40
C MET A 66 -11.97 17.19 -10.06
N VAL A 67 -11.68 16.65 -8.88
CA VAL A 67 -12.44 15.55 -8.27
C VAL A 67 -13.14 16.13 -7.05
N SER A 68 -14.48 16.16 -7.05
CA SER A 68 -15.25 16.53 -5.86
C SER A 68 -14.94 15.52 -4.76
N THR A 69 -14.58 15.97 -3.55
CA THR A 69 -14.30 15.12 -2.38
C THR A 69 -15.38 14.06 -2.16
N SER A 70 -16.65 14.41 -2.41
CA SER A 70 -17.78 13.46 -2.34
C SER A 70 -17.65 12.27 -3.29
N LYS A 71 -17.09 12.48 -4.49
CA LYS A 71 -16.88 11.41 -5.47
C LYS A 71 -15.73 10.50 -5.08
N ALA A 72 -14.64 11.07 -4.57
CA ALA A 72 -13.53 10.30 -4.03
C ALA A 72 -13.99 9.45 -2.84
N LEU A 73 -14.82 10.02 -1.96
CA LEU A 73 -15.47 9.29 -0.86
C LEU A 73 -16.31 8.12 -1.36
N LYS A 74 -17.15 8.29 -2.39
CA LYS A 74 -17.94 7.16 -2.95
C LYS A 74 -17.08 6.02 -3.48
N ARG A 75 -15.97 6.35 -4.16
CA ARG A 75 -15.02 5.34 -4.67
C ARG A 75 -14.37 4.57 -3.52
N MET A 76 -13.95 5.29 -2.49
CA MET A 76 -13.38 4.74 -1.27
C MET A 76 -14.41 3.86 -0.54
N GLN A 77 -15.62 4.35 -0.34
CA GLN A 77 -16.71 3.61 0.30
C GLN A 77 -17.02 2.31 -0.45
N ARG A 78 -17.09 2.37 -1.79
CA ARG A 78 -17.26 1.17 -2.63
C ARG A 78 -16.11 0.18 -2.43
N GLN A 79 -14.86 0.63 -2.43
CA GLN A 79 -13.70 -0.25 -2.22
C GLN A 79 -13.77 -0.92 -0.84
N MET A 80 -14.24 -0.21 0.18
CA MET A 80 -14.37 -0.71 1.54
C MET A 80 -15.66 -1.52 1.80
N GLY A 81 -16.51 -1.71 0.77
CA GLY A 81 -17.81 -2.35 0.94
C GLY A 81 -18.76 -1.59 1.88
N LEU A 82 -18.63 -0.27 1.96
CA LEU A 82 -19.52 0.65 2.69
C LEU A 82 -20.65 1.16 1.78
N GLU A 83 -21.66 1.77 2.38
CA GLU A 83 -22.71 2.47 1.63
C GLU A 83 -22.11 3.71 0.92
N GLU A 84 -22.35 3.84 -0.39
CA GLU A 84 -21.79 4.92 -1.24
C GLU A 84 -22.49 6.28 -1.04
N THR A 85 -22.49 6.80 0.19
CA THR A 85 -23.10 8.07 0.57
C THR A 85 -22.39 9.26 -0.09
N GLY A 86 -21.06 9.18 -0.22
CA GLY A 86 -20.20 10.29 -0.62
C GLY A 86 -20.09 11.38 0.44
N GLU A 87 -20.44 11.06 1.67
CA GLU A 87 -20.36 11.92 2.84
C GLU A 87 -19.37 11.32 3.85
N LEU A 88 -18.82 12.18 4.71
CA LEU A 88 -17.90 11.75 5.77
C LEU A 88 -18.72 11.35 7.01
N ASP A 89 -19.48 10.27 6.86
CA ASP A 89 -20.27 9.68 7.95
C ASP A 89 -19.40 8.90 8.94
N GLU A 90 -19.97 8.56 10.10
CA GLU A 90 -19.28 7.85 11.19
C GLU A 90 -18.66 6.53 10.70
N SER A 91 -19.39 5.75 9.89
CA SER A 91 -18.86 4.52 9.30
C SER A 91 -17.66 4.73 8.38
N THR A 92 -17.65 5.82 7.61
CA THR A 92 -16.54 6.18 6.72
C THR A 92 -15.33 6.61 7.53
N LEU A 93 -15.52 7.39 8.59
CA LEU A 93 -14.44 7.81 9.48
C LEU A 93 -13.83 6.65 10.25
N ASP A 94 -14.68 5.76 10.79
CA ASP A 94 -14.23 4.55 11.48
C ASP A 94 -13.43 3.66 10.54
N ALA A 95 -13.84 3.55 9.28
CA ALA A 95 -13.09 2.81 8.28
C ALA A 95 -11.74 3.48 7.92
N MET A 96 -11.68 4.82 7.83
CA MET A 96 -10.41 5.54 7.59
C MET A 96 -9.43 5.45 8.75
N LYS A 97 -9.93 5.30 9.98
CA LYS A 97 -9.12 5.18 11.20
C LYS A 97 -8.66 3.75 11.49
N ARG A 98 -9.14 2.77 10.72
CA ARG A 98 -8.76 1.37 10.89
C ARG A 98 -7.35 1.10 10.37
N PRO A 99 -6.57 0.26 11.07
CA PRO A 99 -5.27 -0.19 10.59
C PRO A 99 -5.39 -0.93 9.26
N ARG A 100 -4.46 -0.69 8.33
CA ARG A 100 -4.52 -1.18 6.95
C ARG A 100 -3.15 -1.31 6.29
N CYS A 101 -3.13 -1.95 5.13
CA CYS A 101 -1.98 -1.96 4.22
C CYS A 101 -1.70 -0.56 3.65
N GLY A 102 -0.43 -0.22 3.48
CA GLY A 102 0.08 1.03 2.91
C GLY A 102 -0.02 1.12 1.39
N VAL A 103 -0.26 0.00 0.69
CA VAL A 103 -0.46 -0.03 -0.76
C VAL A 103 -1.74 0.72 -1.14
N PRO A 104 -1.71 1.60 -2.16
CA PRO A 104 -2.90 2.32 -2.61
C PRO A 104 -3.96 1.48 -3.31
N ASP A 105 -5.22 1.80 -3.02
CA ASP A 105 -6.39 1.05 -3.49
C ASP A 105 -6.71 1.29 -4.96
N VAL A 106 -6.43 2.51 -5.41
CA VAL A 106 -6.64 2.93 -6.79
C VAL A 106 -5.28 3.05 -7.45
N ALA A 107 -5.08 2.24 -8.49
CA ALA A 107 -3.85 2.18 -9.28
C ALA A 107 -3.50 3.53 -9.96
N ASN A 108 -2.83 4.39 -9.20
CA ASN A 108 -1.89 5.38 -9.71
C ASN A 108 -0.44 4.89 -9.64
N TYR A 109 -0.20 3.65 -9.19
CA TYR A 109 1.11 2.99 -9.20
C TYR A 109 1.44 2.50 -10.61
N GLN A 110 1.72 3.46 -11.50
CA GLN A 110 2.48 3.25 -12.73
C GLN A 110 3.88 3.83 -12.57
N THR A 111 4.56 3.50 -11.46
CA THR A 111 5.98 3.80 -11.31
C THR A 111 6.87 2.74 -11.98
N PHE A 112 6.33 1.56 -12.33
CA PHE A 112 7.13 0.44 -12.83
C PHE A 112 6.52 -0.23 -14.07
N ASP A 113 7.39 -0.64 -15.00
CA ASP A 113 7.06 -1.22 -16.30
C ASP A 113 7.03 -2.77 -16.21
N GLY A 114 5.93 -3.46 -16.61
CA GLY A 114 5.92 -4.94 -16.73
C GLY A 114 4.55 -5.63 -16.61
N ASP A 115 4.50 -6.94 -16.88
CA ASP A 115 3.44 -7.81 -16.32
C ASP A 115 3.72 -7.87 -14.80
N LEU A 116 2.79 -7.49 -13.92
CA LEU A 116 2.96 -7.54 -12.46
C LEU A 116 2.92 -9.01 -11.98
N LYS A 117 3.88 -9.83 -12.42
CA LYS A 117 4.06 -11.23 -12.02
C LYS A 117 5.52 -11.64 -12.22
N TRP A 118 6.00 -12.56 -11.40
CA TRP A 118 7.29 -13.18 -11.64
C TRP A 118 7.28 -14.05 -12.90
N ASP A 119 8.37 -14.00 -13.67
CA ASP A 119 8.56 -14.83 -14.87
C ASP A 119 9.03 -16.26 -14.54
N HIS A 120 9.41 -16.48 -13.29
CA HIS A 120 9.83 -17.74 -12.71
C HIS A 120 8.88 -18.17 -11.58
N ARG A 121 9.05 -19.42 -11.12
CA ARG A 121 8.18 -20.04 -10.10
C ARG A 121 8.86 -20.29 -8.77
N ASP A 122 10.19 -20.35 -8.76
CA ASP A 122 10.98 -20.46 -7.54
C ASP A 122 11.43 -19.07 -7.12
N VAL A 123 10.59 -18.40 -6.33
CA VAL A 123 10.80 -17.03 -5.89
C VAL A 123 11.68 -17.06 -4.65
N THR A 124 12.76 -16.30 -4.66
CA THR A 124 13.68 -16.21 -3.54
C THR A 124 13.28 -15.07 -2.60
N TYR A 125 13.50 -15.25 -1.30
CA TYR A 125 13.29 -14.17 -0.32
C TYR A 125 14.45 -14.08 0.66
N ARG A 126 14.69 -12.88 1.19
CA ARG A 126 15.70 -12.63 2.22
C ARG A 126 15.16 -11.70 3.28
N ILE A 127 15.41 -12.03 4.54
CA ILE A 127 15.07 -11.17 5.68
C ILE A 127 16.28 -10.30 6.01
N LEU A 128 16.11 -8.98 5.93
CA LEU A 128 17.15 -7.98 6.15
C LEU A 128 17.21 -7.47 7.60
N SER A 129 16.05 -7.29 8.23
CA SER A 129 15.92 -6.85 9.62
C SER A 129 14.78 -7.60 10.33
N TYR A 130 14.77 -7.56 11.66
CA TYR A 130 13.79 -8.23 12.51
C TYR A 130 13.29 -7.28 13.59
N THR A 131 12.00 -7.25 13.84
CA THR A 131 11.43 -6.58 15.01
C THR A 131 11.90 -7.22 16.32
N PRO A 132 12.15 -6.43 17.39
CA PRO A 132 12.52 -6.97 18.70
C PRO A 132 11.32 -7.53 19.47
N ASP A 133 10.08 -7.28 19.02
CA ASP A 133 8.83 -7.71 19.66
C ASP A 133 8.63 -9.23 19.71
N MET A 134 9.24 -9.94 18.76
CA MET A 134 9.10 -11.38 18.61
C MET A 134 10.46 -12.04 18.50
N GLU A 135 10.56 -13.28 18.98
CA GLU A 135 11.77 -14.06 18.77
C GLU A 135 11.97 -14.33 17.27
N ILE A 136 13.21 -14.18 16.78
CA ILE A 136 13.64 -14.45 15.39
C ILE A 136 13.06 -15.76 14.85
N SER A 137 13.02 -16.82 15.65
CA SER A 137 12.48 -18.13 15.21
C SER A 137 10.98 -18.11 14.92
N LEU A 138 10.21 -17.26 15.62
CA LEU A 138 8.78 -17.06 15.37
C LEU A 138 8.54 -16.18 14.14
N ILE A 139 9.40 -15.18 13.92
CA ILE A 139 9.35 -14.32 12.73
C ILE A 139 9.63 -15.14 11.47
N ASP A 140 10.70 -15.94 11.50
CA ASP A 140 11.07 -16.86 10.41
C ASP A 140 9.91 -17.82 10.07
N ASP A 141 9.28 -18.41 11.09
CA ASP A 141 8.12 -19.29 10.91
C ASP A 141 6.89 -18.54 10.37
N ALA A 142 6.61 -17.33 10.86
CA ALA A 142 5.50 -16.51 10.41
C ALA A 142 5.62 -16.19 8.91
N PHE A 143 6.81 -15.75 8.46
CA PHE A 143 7.06 -15.49 7.04
C PHE A 143 7.02 -16.76 6.20
N ALA A 144 7.62 -17.86 6.66
CA ALA A 144 7.56 -19.13 5.95
C ALA A 144 6.10 -19.63 5.78
N ARG A 145 5.28 -19.51 6.82
CA ARG A 145 3.84 -19.83 6.73
C ARG A 145 3.10 -18.88 5.83
N ALA A 146 3.40 -17.58 5.84
CA ALA A 146 2.80 -16.60 4.94
C ALA A 146 3.10 -16.90 3.47
N PHE A 147 4.32 -17.31 3.11
CA PHE A 147 4.61 -17.82 1.76
C PHE A 147 3.91 -19.14 1.45
N LYS A 148 3.74 -20.01 2.46
CA LYS A 148 3.03 -21.28 2.31
C LYS A 148 1.58 -21.07 1.86
N VAL A 149 0.92 -20.01 2.34
CA VAL A 149 -0.44 -19.64 1.93
C VAL A 149 -0.60 -19.61 0.41
N TRP A 150 0.36 -19.00 -0.30
CA TRP A 150 0.32 -18.87 -1.75
C TRP A 150 0.78 -20.14 -2.49
N SER A 151 1.84 -20.79 -2.02
CA SER A 151 2.37 -22.03 -2.63
C SER A 151 1.46 -23.26 -2.44
N ASP A 152 0.48 -23.20 -1.53
CA ASP A 152 -0.54 -24.24 -1.38
C ASP A 152 -1.52 -24.26 -2.56
N VAL A 153 -1.80 -23.12 -3.17
CA VAL A 153 -2.84 -22.95 -4.20
C VAL A 153 -2.29 -22.63 -5.60
N ALA A 154 -1.05 -22.14 -5.68
CA ALA A 154 -0.33 -21.82 -6.92
C ALA A 154 0.95 -22.67 -7.04
N PRO A 155 1.46 -22.93 -8.26
CA PRO A 155 2.69 -23.69 -8.47
C PRO A 155 3.94 -22.83 -8.24
N LEU A 156 3.99 -22.13 -7.11
CA LEU A 156 5.10 -21.31 -6.65
C LEU A 156 5.88 -22.06 -5.57
N THR A 157 7.19 -21.90 -5.54
CA THR A 157 8.07 -22.31 -4.45
C THR A 157 8.81 -21.10 -3.92
N PHE A 158 9.16 -21.14 -2.63
CA PHE A 158 9.82 -20.03 -1.96
C PHE A 158 11.10 -20.49 -1.31
N THR A 159 12.21 -19.88 -1.71
CA THR A 159 13.55 -20.27 -1.24
C THR A 159 14.20 -19.12 -0.47
N ARG A 160 14.50 -19.35 0.82
CA ARG A 160 15.16 -18.36 1.65
C ARG A 160 16.65 -18.25 1.30
N LEU A 161 17.12 -17.03 1.04
CA LEU A 161 18.53 -16.69 0.93
C LEU A 161 19.03 -16.02 2.21
N PHE A 162 20.29 -16.28 2.55
CA PHE A 162 20.96 -15.69 3.72
C PHE A 162 22.00 -14.62 3.34
N ASP A 163 22.38 -14.57 2.06
CA ASP A 163 23.30 -13.59 1.50
C ASP A 163 22.89 -13.26 0.05
N GLY A 164 23.42 -12.17 -0.49
CA GLY A 164 23.08 -11.66 -1.82
C GLY A 164 21.69 -11.02 -1.92
N THR A 165 21.27 -10.72 -3.15
CA THR A 165 19.95 -10.15 -3.45
C THR A 165 18.98 -11.28 -3.75
N ALA A 166 17.79 -11.23 -3.15
CA ALA A 166 16.68 -12.12 -3.42
C ALA A 166 15.59 -11.37 -4.21
N ASP A 167 14.58 -12.08 -4.72
CA ASP A 167 13.45 -11.48 -5.43
C ASP A 167 12.54 -10.67 -4.49
N ILE A 168 12.45 -11.07 -3.22
CA ILE A 168 11.68 -10.38 -2.18
C ILE A 168 12.61 -10.08 -1.00
N MET A 169 12.95 -8.80 -0.80
CA MET A 169 13.69 -8.36 0.38
C MET A 169 12.72 -7.90 1.46
N ILE A 170 12.78 -8.53 2.63
CA ILE A 170 11.86 -8.28 3.75
C ILE A 170 12.59 -7.44 4.79
N SER A 171 12.03 -6.30 5.16
CA SER A 171 12.59 -5.45 6.21
C SER A 171 11.53 -4.80 7.08
N PHE A 172 11.92 -4.46 8.30
CA PHE A 172 11.17 -3.59 9.19
C PHE A 172 11.80 -2.20 9.20
N GLY A 173 10.97 -1.15 9.17
CA GLY A 173 11.43 0.24 9.11
C GLY A 173 10.44 1.18 9.78
N ARG A 174 10.91 2.36 10.19
CA ARG A 174 10.10 3.41 10.82
C ARG A 174 9.97 4.61 9.91
N ALA A 175 8.82 5.27 9.92
CA ALA A 175 8.56 6.50 9.19
C ALA A 175 9.21 6.49 7.79
N ASN A 176 10.23 7.34 7.54
CA ASN A 176 11.05 7.25 6.33
C ASN A 176 12.11 6.15 6.47
N HIS A 177 11.94 5.06 5.73
CA HIS A 177 12.74 3.85 5.81
C HIS A 177 13.49 3.53 4.49
N GLY A 178 13.76 4.56 3.67
CA GLY A 178 14.61 4.42 2.49
C GLY A 178 13.87 4.34 1.16
N ASP A 179 12.54 4.47 1.17
CA ASP A 179 11.70 4.57 -0.02
C ASP A 179 10.78 5.82 0.01
N PRO A 180 10.05 6.15 -1.08
CA PRO A 180 9.18 7.33 -1.13
C PRO A 180 7.91 7.26 -0.28
N TYR A 181 7.63 6.16 0.41
CA TYR A 181 6.36 5.87 1.08
C TYR A 181 6.56 5.74 2.60
N PRO A 182 6.62 6.85 3.34
CA PRO A 182 6.86 6.77 4.77
C PRO A 182 5.68 6.18 5.54
N PHE A 183 6.00 5.41 6.58
CA PHE A 183 5.06 4.97 7.62
C PHE A 183 4.62 6.12 8.54
N ASP A 184 3.56 5.89 9.33
CA ASP A 184 2.91 6.90 10.17
C ASP A 184 3.01 6.66 11.68
N GLY A 185 3.75 5.63 12.12
CA GLY A 185 3.95 5.29 13.53
C GLY A 185 2.94 4.24 13.99
N LYS A 186 2.72 4.10 15.30
CA LYS A 186 1.82 3.07 15.83
C LYS A 186 0.36 3.20 15.32
N ASP A 187 -0.16 2.07 14.84
CA ASP A 187 -1.42 1.87 14.13
C ASP A 187 -1.48 2.66 12.80
N GLY A 188 -2.53 2.47 12.00
CA GLY A 188 -2.62 3.13 10.70
C GLY A 188 -2.00 2.26 9.61
N LEU A 189 -0.82 2.61 9.10
CA LEU A 189 -0.13 1.76 8.10
C LEU A 189 0.67 0.64 8.76
N LEU A 190 0.29 -0.60 8.49
CA LEU A 190 0.99 -1.75 9.07
C LEU A 190 2.25 -2.15 8.28
N ALA A 191 2.14 -2.12 6.96
CA ALA A 191 3.17 -2.60 6.04
C ALA A 191 2.85 -2.13 4.61
N HIS A 192 3.80 -2.28 3.70
CA HIS A 192 3.55 -2.24 2.26
C HIS A 192 4.49 -3.19 1.53
N ALA A 193 4.13 -3.57 0.31
CA ALA A 193 5.03 -4.28 -0.60
C ALA A 193 4.93 -3.74 -2.02
N TYR A 194 6.04 -3.85 -2.73
CA TYR A 194 6.12 -3.53 -4.14
C TYR A 194 5.69 -4.71 -5.01
N PRO A 195 5.09 -4.45 -6.18
CA PRO A 195 4.79 -5.53 -7.12
C PRO A 195 6.06 -6.19 -7.68
N PRO A 196 5.96 -7.38 -8.29
CA PRO A 196 7.08 -8.11 -8.90
C PRO A 196 7.91 -7.29 -9.91
N GLY A 197 9.23 -7.45 -9.89
CA GLY A 197 10.12 -6.83 -10.87
C GLY A 197 11.58 -6.69 -10.39
N GLU A 198 12.38 -5.88 -11.09
CA GLU A 198 13.78 -5.64 -10.72
C GLU A 198 13.94 -4.57 -9.62
N GLY A 199 15.00 -4.73 -8.81
CA GLY A 199 15.41 -3.75 -7.81
C GLY A 199 14.58 -3.84 -6.54
N VAL A 200 13.90 -2.75 -6.18
CA VAL A 200 13.01 -2.70 -4.99
C VAL A 200 11.65 -3.36 -5.23
N GLN A 201 11.39 -3.81 -6.46
CA GLN A 201 10.16 -4.48 -6.82
C GLN A 201 10.14 -5.89 -6.22
N GLY A 202 9.03 -6.26 -5.58
CA GLY A 202 8.92 -7.45 -4.75
C GLY A 202 9.20 -7.22 -3.27
N ASP A 203 9.91 -6.15 -2.91
CA ASP A 203 10.28 -5.90 -1.50
C ASP A 203 9.06 -5.65 -0.62
N ALA A 204 9.11 -6.17 0.61
CA ALA A 204 8.05 -6.05 1.60
C ALA A 204 8.59 -5.37 2.86
N HIS A 205 7.98 -4.25 3.22
CA HIS A 205 8.37 -3.41 4.36
C HIS A 205 7.28 -3.43 5.42
N PHE A 206 7.67 -3.62 6.68
CA PHE A 206 6.77 -3.69 7.83
C PHE A 206 7.06 -2.49 8.75
N ASP A 207 6.02 -1.84 9.27
CA ASP A 207 6.21 -0.71 10.18
C ASP A 207 6.73 -1.20 11.53
N GLU A 208 7.93 -0.76 11.92
CA GLU A 208 8.58 -1.13 13.17
C GLU A 208 8.02 -0.35 14.38
N ASP A 209 7.20 0.69 14.16
CA ASP A 209 6.48 1.35 15.25
C ASP A 209 5.21 0.56 15.68
N GLU A 210 4.89 -0.54 14.98
CA GLU A 210 3.79 -1.44 15.32
C GLU A 210 4.17 -2.53 16.31
N TYR A 211 3.18 -2.97 17.10
CA TYR A 211 3.36 -4.10 18.01
C TYR A 211 3.12 -5.42 17.28
N TRP A 212 4.19 -6.10 16.88
CA TRP A 212 4.11 -7.34 16.11
C TRP A 212 3.85 -8.55 17.01
N THR A 213 2.81 -9.31 16.68
CA THR A 213 2.40 -10.50 17.44
C THR A 213 1.97 -11.63 16.49
N LEU A 214 1.40 -12.70 17.05
CA LEU A 214 0.67 -13.72 16.28
C LEU A 214 -0.84 -13.40 16.16
N GLY A 215 -1.26 -12.22 16.63
CA GLY A 215 -2.61 -11.65 16.52
C GLY A 215 -3.49 -11.76 17.76
N THR A 216 -3.01 -12.38 18.85
CA THR A 216 -3.75 -12.52 20.12
C THR A 216 -2.96 -11.97 21.31
N GLY A 217 -2.13 -10.95 21.09
CA GLY A 217 -1.21 -10.41 22.08
C GLY A 217 0.15 -11.10 22.10
N PRO A 218 0.94 -10.90 23.17
CA PRO A 218 2.36 -11.25 23.21
C PRO A 218 2.64 -12.72 22.86
N ALA A 219 3.53 -12.95 21.89
CA ALA A 219 3.99 -14.28 21.49
C ALA A 219 5.35 -14.57 22.13
N VAL A 220 5.33 -14.87 23.43
CA VAL A 220 6.56 -15.04 24.22
C VAL A 220 6.97 -16.49 24.32
N LYS A 221 8.17 -16.82 23.84
CA LYS A 221 8.79 -18.14 24.04
C LYS A 221 9.68 -18.10 25.27
N THR A 222 9.51 -19.08 26.14
CA THR A 222 10.27 -19.15 27.39
C THR A 222 11.73 -19.53 27.17
N ARG A 223 12.58 -19.03 28.06
CA ARG A 223 13.98 -19.42 28.25
C ARG A 223 14.14 -20.07 29.63
N TYR A 224 14.92 -21.14 29.72
CA TYR A 224 15.17 -21.92 30.92
C TYR A 224 13.85 -22.34 31.65
N GLY A 225 13.94 -22.58 32.95
CA GLY A 225 12.82 -23.13 33.73
C GLY A 225 12.55 -24.59 33.41
N ASN A 226 11.37 -25.09 33.80
CA ASN A 226 10.97 -26.48 33.59
C ASN A 226 10.09 -26.69 32.33
N ALA A 227 9.95 -25.64 31.54
CA ALA A 227 9.26 -25.59 30.26
C ALA A 227 10.01 -24.68 29.28
N ASP A 228 11.33 -24.79 29.21
CA ASP A 228 12.19 -24.05 28.26
C ASP A 228 11.74 -24.25 26.81
N GLY A 229 11.70 -23.16 26.03
CA GLY A 229 11.28 -23.17 24.63
C GLY A 229 9.78 -23.30 24.38
N ALA A 230 8.94 -23.43 25.41
CA ALA A 230 7.50 -23.45 25.27
C ALA A 230 6.93 -22.02 25.18
N MET A 231 5.76 -21.86 24.57
CA MET A 231 5.09 -20.56 24.56
C MET A 231 4.46 -20.27 25.93
N CYS A 232 4.56 -19.02 26.36
CA CYS A 232 3.75 -18.50 27.45
C CYS A 232 2.26 -18.68 27.13
N HIS A 233 1.48 -19.04 28.13
CA HIS A 233 0.04 -19.13 28.01
C HIS A 233 -0.58 -17.87 28.59
N PHE A 234 -1.06 -16.97 27.74
CA PHE A 234 -1.79 -15.79 28.18
C PHE A 234 -3.30 -15.93 27.92
N PRO A 235 -4.16 -15.59 28.91
CA PRO A 235 -3.80 -15.33 30.30
C PRO A 235 -3.44 -16.61 31.08
N PHE A 236 -2.64 -16.50 32.14
CA PHE A 236 -2.45 -17.56 33.14
C PHE A 236 -2.74 -17.10 34.56
N THR A 237 -3.11 -18.05 35.43
CA THR A 237 -3.39 -17.76 36.84
C THR A 237 -2.21 -18.12 37.74
N PHE A 238 -1.78 -17.18 38.59
CA PHE A 238 -0.79 -17.37 39.66
C PHE A 238 -1.27 -16.67 40.94
N GLU A 239 -1.25 -17.37 42.08
CA GLU A 239 -1.72 -16.85 43.38
C GLU A 239 -3.11 -16.16 43.37
N GLY A 240 -4.02 -16.65 42.51
CA GLY A 240 -5.38 -16.12 42.38
C GLY A 240 -5.50 -14.85 41.53
N LYS A 241 -4.40 -14.37 40.95
CA LYS A 241 -4.36 -13.28 39.97
C LYS A 241 -4.17 -13.83 38.55
N SER A 242 -4.75 -13.16 37.57
CA SER A 242 -4.64 -13.49 36.15
C SER A 242 -3.64 -12.54 35.49
N TYR A 243 -2.67 -13.08 34.75
CA TYR A 243 -1.63 -12.32 34.06
C TYR A 243 -1.75 -12.53 32.55
N SER A 244 -1.80 -11.42 31.80
CA SER A 244 -1.82 -11.39 30.32
C SER A 244 -0.47 -11.04 29.70
N SER A 245 0.55 -10.86 30.54
CA SER A 245 1.96 -10.62 30.20
C SER A 245 2.84 -11.32 31.23
N CYS A 246 4.14 -11.34 31.02
CA CYS A 246 5.10 -11.81 31.99
C CYS A 246 5.07 -10.96 33.25
N THR A 247 5.47 -11.58 34.35
CA THR A 247 5.48 -10.97 35.67
C THR A 247 6.77 -11.28 36.40
N THR A 248 7.19 -10.39 37.28
CA THR A 248 8.28 -10.62 38.23
C THR A 248 7.73 -11.06 39.60
N GLU A 249 6.39 -11.10 39.76
CA GLU A 249 5.74 -11.44 41.03
C GLU A 249 6.14 -12.84 41.49
N GLY A 250 6.40 -12.97 42.79
CA GLY A 250 6.90 -14.21 43.40
C GLY A 250 8.41 -14.44 43.24
N ARG A 251 9.16 -13.49 42.67
CA ARG A 251 10.62 -13.57 42.49
C ARG A 251 11.37 -12.42 43.15
N SER A 252 12.61 -12.68 43.59
CA SER A 252 13.50 -11.68 44.21
C SER A 252 14.63 -11.21 43.30
N ASP A 253 14.83 -11.86 42.15
CA ASP A 253 15.86 -11.56 41.17
C ASP A 253 15.35 -10.69 40.01
N ASN A 254 14.10 -10.22 40.10
CA ASN A 254 13.43 -9.38 39.10
C ASN A 254 13.41 -9.95 37.67
N LEU A 255 13.64 -11.26 37.51
CA LEU A 255 13.55 -11.91 36.21
C LEU A 255 12.08 -12.13 35.83
N PRO A 256 11.61 -11.61 34.69
CA PRO A 256 10.23 -11.81 34.25
C PRO A 256 10.01 -13.28 33.88
N TRP A 257 8.87 -13.82 34.26
CA TRP A 257 8.48 -15.20 33.97
C TRP A 257 7.01 -15.30 33.59
N CYS A 258 6.66 -16.41 32.96
CA CYS A 258 5.29 -16.73 32.60
C CYS A 258 5.00 -18.21 32.82
N ALA A 259 3.73 -18.55 33.03
CA ALA A 259 3.31 -19.93 32.96
C ALA A 259 3.07 -20.36 31.51
N THR A 260 3.34 -21.63 31.21
CA THR A 260 3.10 -22.22 29.88
C THR A 260 1.76 -22.98 29.81
N THR A 261 0.93 -22.77 30.84
CA THR A 261 -0.40 -23.37 31.02
C THR A 261 -1.33 -22.35 31.69
N ALA A 262 -2.65 -22.53 31.54
CA ALA A 262 -3.64 -21.58 32.08
C ALA A 262 -3.64 -21.45 33.62
N ASP A 263 -3.24 -22.50 34.34
CA ASP A 263 -3.22 -22.51 35.82
C ASP A 263 -1.86 -22.98 36.32
N TYR A 264 -0.99 -22.01 36.64
CA TYR A 264 0.32 -22.31 37.20
C TYR A 264 0.21 -22.95 38.59
N ASN A 265 -0.80 -22.61 39.38
CA ASN A 265 -0.96 -23.15 40.72
C ASN A 265 -1.17 -24.66 40.70
N ARG A 266 -1.82 -25.17 39.64
CA ARG A 266 -2.00 -26.60 39.39
C ARG A 266 -0.80 -27.22 38.68
N ASP A 267 -0.37 -26.65 37.56
CA ASP A 267 0.51 -27.34 36.60
C ASP A 267 2.00 -27.11 36.88
N LYS A 268 2.34 -25.98 37.53
CA LYS A 268 3.72 -25.59 37.89
C LYS A 268 4.70 -25.58 36.71
N LYS A 269 4.19 -25.35 35.49
CA LYS A 269 4.97 -25.24 34.26
C LYS A 269 5.25 -23.79 33.92
N PHE A 270 6.52 -23.43 33.86
CA PHE A 270 6.97 -22.06 33.61
C PHE A 270 8.33 -22.01 32.92
N GLY A 271 8.64 -20.84 32.38
CA GLY A 271 9.99 -20.43 32.07
C GLY A 271 10.11 -18.91 32.11
N PHE A 272 11.31 -18.42 31.85
CA PHE A 272 11.59 -16.99 31.89
C PHE A 272 11.29 -16.32 30.56
N CYS A 273 10.84 -15.09 30.63
CA CYS A 273 10.57 -14.28 29.47
C CYS A 273 11.85 -13.62 28.98
N PRO A 274 11.90 -13.19 27.70
CA PRO A 274 13.03 -12.45 27.16
C PRO A 274 13.38 -11.26 28.05
N SER A 275 14.65 -11.22 28.45
CA SER A 275 15.21 -10.18 29.29
C SER A 275 16.68 -10.05 28.99
N GLU A 276 17.13 -8.81 28.96
CA GLU A 276 18.51 -8.41 28.81
C GLU A 276 19.40 -8.89 29.98
N LEU A 277 18.78 -9.26 31.10
CA LEU A 277 19.40 -9.90 32.26
C LEU A 277 19.63 -11.41 32.08
N LEU A 278 19.17 -11.98 30.96
CA LEU A 278 19.36 -13.40 30.64
C LEU A 278 20.24 -13.59 29.42
N TYR A 279 20.04 -12.76 28.40
CA TYR A 279 20.80 -12.81 27.16
C TYR A 279 20.65 -11.51 26.37
N THR A 280 21.59 -11.30 25.45
CA THR A 280 21.44 -10.35 24.36
C THR A 280 21.37 -11.09 23.02
N PHE A 281 20.89 -10.45 21.96
CA PHE A 281 20.94 -11.00 20.61
C PHE A 281 21.77 -10.12 19.68
N GLY A 282 22.24 -10.69 18.58
CA GLY A 282 23.13 -9.99 17.64
C GLY A 282 24.41 -9.48 18.32
N GLY A 283 24.86 -8.29 17.91
CA GLY A 283 26.07 -7.66 18.43
C GLY A 283 27.31 -8.53 18.23
N ASN A 284 28.28 -8.39 19.15
CA ASN A 284 29.55 -9.13 19.13
C ASN A 284 29.86 -9.82 20.47
N ALA A 285 28.84 -9.94 21.32
CA ALA A 285 28.91 -10.52 22.66
C ALA A 285 28.43 -11.97 22.73
N ASP A 286 28.06 -12.58 21.58
CA ASP A 286 27.70 -14.01 21.45
C ASP A 286 26.63 -14.47 22.45
N GLY A 287 25.65 -13.61 22.73
CA GLY A 287 24.53 -13.92 23.61
C GLY A 287 24.73 -13.61 25.09
N ALA A 288 25.87 -13.01 25.48
CA ALA A 288 26.12 -12.62 26.86
C ALA A 288 25.04 -11.64 27.40
N GLU A 289 24.77 -11.71 28.70
CA GLU A 289 23.86 -10.80 29.39
C GLU A 289 24.42 -9.38 29.48
N CYS A 290 23.53 -8.40 29.67
CA CYS A 290 23.93 -7.02 29.93
C CYS A 290 24.59 -6.87 31.30
N VAL A 291 25.56 -5.97 31.38
CA VAL A 291 26.17 -5.55 32.65
C VAL A 291 25.65 -4.16 33.00
N PHE A 292 25.03 -4.01 34.16
CA PHE A 292 24.53 -2.73 34.66
C PHE A 292 25.19 -2.35 36.00
N PRO A 293 25.60 -1.08 36.19
CA PRO A 293 25.74 -0.05 35.16
C PRO A 293 26.85 -0.36 34.17
N PHE A 294 26.75 0.18 32.95
CA PHE A 294 27.86 0.25 31.99
C PHE A 294 28.15 1.67 31.53
N VAL A 295 29.40 1.94 31.18
CA VAL A 295 29.84 3.25 30.67
C VAL A 295 29.80 3.29 29.13
N PHE A 296 29.17 4.32 28.57
CA PHE A 296 29.21 4.65 27.14
C PHE A 296 29.31 6.17 26.93
N LEU A 297 30.30 6.61 26.13
CA LEU A 297 30.64 8.02 25.91
C LEU A 297 30.86 8.80 27.22
N GLY A 298 31.34 8.13 28.26
CA GLY A 298 31.58 8.71 29.59
C GLY A 298 30.34 8.86 30.49
N GLU A 299 29.17 8.43 30.05
CA GLU A 299 27.93 8.39 30.85
C GLU A 299 27.64 6.95 31.33
N GLU A 300 27.07 6.80 32.53
CA GLU A 300 26.66 5.50 33.08
C GLU A 300 25.20 5.19 32.74
N TYR A 301 24.93 3.96 32.30
CA TYR A 301 23.61 3.45 31.95
C TYR A 301 23.25 2.24 32.80
N ASP A 302 22.14 2.31 33.52
CA ASP A 302 21.59 1.24 34.38
C ASP A 302 20.52 0.38 33.67
N SER A 303 20.23 0.67 32.40
CA SER A 303 19.30 -0.08 31.56
C SER A 303 19.78 -0.05 30.10
N CYS A 304 19.11 -0.82 29.25
CA CYS A 304 19.38 -0.75 27.81
C CYS A 304 19.07 0.64 27.27
N THR A 305 19.86 1.09 26.30
CA THR A 305 19.72 2.41 25.69
C THR A 305 19.64 2.32 24.19
N THR A 306 19.04 3.33 23.55
CA THR A 306 19.12 3.54 22.09
C THR A 306 20.19 4.57 21.74
N GLU A 307 20.89 5.12 22.74
CA GLU A 307 21.89 6.18 22.54
C GLU A 307 22.97 5.72 21.54
N GLY A 308 23.35 6.63 20.63
CA GLY A 308 24.30 6.32 19.57
C GLY A 308 23.72 5.51 18.39
N ARG A 309 22.41 5.24 18.38
CA ARG A 309 21.72 4.54 17.28
C ARG A 309 20.54 5.34 16.73
N SER A 310 20.29 5.19 15.43
CA SER A 310 19.15 5.81 14.73
C SER A 310 18.07 4.81 14.33
N ASP A 311 18.30 3.52 14.54
CA ASP A 311 17.40 2.42 14.16
C ASP A 311 16.44 2.02 15.29
N GLY A 312 16.53 2.65 16.46
CA GLY A 312 15.63 2.42 17.59
C GLY A 312 15.91 1.15 18.40
N TYR A 313 16.85 0.30 17.98
CA TYR A 313 17.16 -0.91 18.71
C TYR A 313 17.85 -0.60 20.04
N ARG A 314 17.25 -1.11 21.12
CA ARG A 314 17.86 -1.05 22.45
C ARG A 314 19.07 -1.97 22.51
N TRP A 315 20.16 -1.46 23.07
CA TRP A 315 21.39 -2.20 23.25
C TRP A 315 21.98 -1.94 24.63
N CYS A 316 22.88 -2.81 25.06
CA CYS A 316 23.63 -2.67 26.29
C CYS A 316 25.07 -3.14 26.09
N ALA A 317 25.97 -2.69 26.94
CA ALA A 317 27.26 -3.34 27.07
C ALA A 317 27.12 -4.66 27.82
N THR A 318 27.88 -5.66 27.40
CA THR A 318 28.01 -6.93 28.14
C THR A 318 29.27 -6.94 29.02
N THR A 319 29.81 -5.74 29.29
CA THR A 319 30.92 -5.47 30.22
C THR A 319 30.65 -4.12 30.92
N SER A 320 31.41 -3.79 31.96
CA SER A 320 31.22 -2.54 32.71
C SER A 320 31.56 -1.27 31.93
N ASN A 321 32.26 -1.36 30.79
CA ASN A 321 32.66 -0.19 30.00
C ASN A 321 32.71 -0.53 28.50
N PHE A 322 31.74 -0.01 27.76
CA PHE A 322 31.67 -0.21 26.32
C PHE A 322 32.80 0.53 25.59
N ASP A 323 33.17 1.73 26.03
CA ASP A 323 34.18 2.55 25.36
C ASP A 323 35.54 1.83 25.30
N THR A 324 35.88 1.03 26.31
CA THR A 324 37.10 0.22 26.36
C THR A 324 36.95 -1.12 25.66
N ASP A 325 35.91 -1.88 26.00
CA ASP A 325 35.84 -3.31 25.67
C ASP A 325 35.12 -3.55 24.34
N LYS A 326 34.25 -2.61 23.94
CA LYS A 326 33.45 -2.62 22.71
C LYS A 326 32.62 -3.90 22.55
N LYS A 327 32.23 -4.51 23.67
CA LYS A 327 31.39 -5.72 23.74
C LYS A 327 29.95 -5.33 24.02
N TYR A 328 29.06 -5.70 23.11
CA TYR A 328 27.65 -5.37 23.21
C TYR A 328 26.76 -6.42 22.57
N GLY A 329 25.49 -6.37 22.96
CA GLY A 329 24.41 -7.03 22.27
C GLY A 329 23.13 -6.22 22.36
N PHE A 330 22.13 -6.62 21.57
CA PHE A 330 20.81 -6.00 21.56
C PHE A 330 19.92 -6.62 22.63
N CYS A 331 19.11 -5.78 23.24
CA CYS A 331 18.23 -6.17 24.32
C CYS A 331 16.91 -6.68 23.76
N PRO A 332 16.47 -7.90 24.13
CA PRO A 332 15.16 -8.40 23.70
C PRO A 332 14.03 -7.48 24.18
N SER A 333 12.94 -7.37 23.40
CA SER A 333 11.75 -6.70 23.91
C SER A 333 11.17 -7.51 25.07
N ARG A 334 10.89 -6.80 26.16
CA ARG A 334 10.07 -7.32 27.25
C ARG A 334 8.62 -7.18 26.81
N ASP A 335 7.79 -8.18 27.05
CA ASP A 335 6.36 -8.12 26.73
C ASP A 335 5.55 -7.19 27.66
N THR A 336 6.16 -6.71 28.75
CA THR A 336 5.62 -5.67 29.62
C THR A 336 6.04 -4.26 29.22
N ALA A 337 6.89 -4.13 28.19
CA ALA A 337 7.40 -2.87 27.73
C ALA A 337 6.30 -2.03 27.09
N VAL A 338 6.39 -0.72 27.23
CA VAL A 338 5.56 0.19 26.44
C VAL A 338 6.02 0.24 24.99
N ILE A 339 5.06 0.34 24.06
CA ILE A 339 5.32 0.53 22.63
C ILE A 339 5.20 2.02 22.31
N GLY A 340 6.11 2.56 21.50
CA GLY A 340 6.17 3.97 21.15
C GLY A 340 6.26 4.90 22.37
N GLY A 341 5.75 6.12 22.23
CA GLY A 341 5.90 7.17 23.23
C GLY A 341 7.35 7.66 23.32
N ASN A 342 7.80 8.04 24.52
CA ASN A 342 9.17 8.54 24.75
C ASN A 342 9.98 7.66 25.73
N SER A 343 9.45 6.47 25.99
CA SER A 343 10.01 5.45 26.88
C SER A 343 9.86 4.06 26.29
N GLU A 344 9.85 3.95 24.95
CA GLU A 344 9.67 2.70 24.24
C GLU A 344 10.64 1.61 24.75
N GLY A 345 10.10 0.43 25.01
CA GLY A 345 10.86 -0.68 25.57
C GLY A 345 10.88 -0.72 27.11
N GLU A 346 10.57 0.39 27.79
CA GLU A 346 10.58 0.44 29.26
C GLU A 346 9.26 -0.12 29.84
N PRO A 347 9.31 -0.87 30.95
CA PRO A 347 8.09 -1.39 31.58
C PRO A 347 7.24 -0.26 32.18
N CYS A 348 5.92 -0.45 32.18
CA CYS A 348 5.03 0.40 32.98
C CYS A 348 5.43 0.39 34.46
N HIS A 349 5.36 1.54 35.10
CA HIS A 349 5.43 1.65 36.55
C HIS A 349 4.02 1.70 37.14
N PHE A 350 3.71 0.81 38.08
CA PHE A 350 2.43 0.82 38.81
C PHE A 350 2.68 0.78 40.33
N PRO A 351 1.99 1.64 41.11
CA PRO A 351 1.12 2.71 40.65
C PRO A 351 1.92 3.90 40.07
N PHE A 352 1.28 4.73 39.24
CA PHE A 352 1.84 6.00 38.78
C PHE A 352 0.86 7.16 38.93
N VAL A 353 1.39 8.38 39.03
CA VAL A 353 0.58 9.62 39.15
C VAL A 353 0.44 10.34 37.81
N PHE A 354 -0.80 10.67 37.44
CA PHE A 354 -1.14 11.50 36.28
C PHE A 354 -2.31 12.45 36.60
N LEU A 355 -2.14 13.75 36.32
CA LEU A 355 -3.09 14.82 36.66
C LEU A 355 -3.52 14.79 38.15
N GLY A 356 -2.57 14.46 39.03
CA GLY A 356 -2.79 14.34 40.46
C GLY A 356 -3.64 13.15 40.90
N LYS A 357 -3.92 12.19 40.00
CA LYS A 357 -4.60 10.92 40.31
C LYS A 357 -3.63 9.76 40.18
N GLU A 358 -3.81 8.74 41.01
CA GLU A 358 -3.01 7.51 41.01
C GLU A 358 -3.68 6.44 40.14
N TYR A 359 -2.90 5.75 39.31
CA TYR A 359 -3.34 4.67 38.43
C TYR A 359 -2.53 3.41 38.71
N ASP A 360 -3.22 2.30 38.91
CA ASP A 360 -2.67 0.95 39.15
C ASP A 360 -2.71 0.06 37.90
N SER A 361 -3.16 0.62 36.78
CA SER A 361 -3.33 -0.05 35.50
C SER A 361 -3.26 0.98 34.36
N CYS A 362 -3.12 0.48 33.12
CA CYS A 362 -3.11 1.33 31.94
C CYS A 362 -4.43 2.12 31.81
N THR A 363 -4.32 3.38 31.39
CA THR A 363 -5.45 4.29 31.27
C THR A 363 -5.52 4.90 29.88
N SER A 364 -6.71 5.32 29.44
CA SER A 364 -6.87 6.17 28.25
C SER A 364 -7.07 7.65 28.60
N GLU A 365 -7.00 8.00 29.89
CA GLU A 365 -7.20 9.37 30.36
C GLU A 365 -6.15 10.30 29.74
N GLY A 366 -6.58 11.48 29.27
CA GLY A 366 -5.74 12.39 28.51
C GLY A 366 -5.81 12.19 26.99
N ARG A 367 -6.33 11.07 26.49
CA ARG A 367 -6.34 10.73 25.05
C ARG A 367 -7.74 10.72 24.42
N GLY A 368 -7.83 11.11 23.15
CA GLY A 368 -9.07 11.11 22.35
C GLY A 368 -9.22 9.95 21.37
N ASP A 369 -8.14 9.20 21.17
CA ASP A 369 -8.13 7.97 20.37
C ASP A 369 -8.52 6.73 21.18
N GLY A 370 -8.67 6.86 22.50
CA GLY A 370 -9.00 5.74 23.40
C GLY A 370 -7.86 4.76 23.64
N LYS A 371 -6.64 5.01 23.12
CA LYS A 371 -5.49 4.12 23.30
C LYS A 371 -5.08 4.06 24.78
N LEU A 372 -4.73 2.87 25.26
CA LEU A 372 -4.27 2.66 26.64
C LEU A 372 -2.78 2.97 26.74
N TRP A 373 -2.41 3.71 27.79
CA TRP A 373 -1.04 4.11 28.06
C TRP A 373 -0.73 4.01 29.56
N CYS A 374 0.55 4.01 29.90
CA CYS A 374 1.04 4.05 31.28
C CYS A 374 2.28 4.95 31.39
N SER A 375 2.55 5.43 32.61
CA SER A 375 3.86 6.01 32.89
C SER A 375 4.89 4.90 33.11
N THR A 376 6.12 5.16 32.71
CA THR A 376 7.28 4.29 32.99
C THR A 376 8.04 4.74 34.23
N THR A 377 7.50 5.72 34.98
CA THR A 377 8.02 6.21 36.26
C THR A 377 6.87 6.41 37.26
N ASP A 378 7.19 6.63 38.53
CA ASP A 378 6.22 6.85 39.61
C ASP A 378 5.30 8.06 39.37
N SER A 379 5.73 9.04 38.56
CA SER A 379 5.01 10.28 38.33
C SER A 379 5.20 10.78 36.89
N TYR A 380 4.17 10.59 36.05
CA TYR A 380 4.12 11.25 34.74
C TYR A 380 4.06 12.77 34.89
N ASP A 381 3.44 13.26 35.96
CA ASP A 381 3.30 14.69 36.23
C ASP A 381 4.66 15.39 36.33
N ASP A 382 5.68 14.69 36.85
CA ASP A 382 7.04 15.20 37.00
C ASP A 382 7.93 14.83 35.81
N ASP A 383 7.96 13.55 35.42
CA ASP A 383 8.98 13.03 34.49
C ASP A 383 8.56 13.08 33.02
N LYS A 384 7.24 13.11 32.75
CA LYS A 384 6.66 13.05 31.40
C LYS A 384 7.08 11.81 30.61
N LYS A 385 7.45 10.72 31.28
CA LYS A 385 7.89 9.46 30.70
C LYS A 385 6.73 8.47 30.58
N TRP A 386 6.46 8.02 29.35
CA TRP A 386 5.30 7.21 29.01
C TRP A 386 5.50 6.39 27.73
N GLY A 387 4.58 5.44 27.52
CA GLY A 387 4.31 4.84 26.22
C GLY A 387 2.99 4.06 26.22
N PHE A 388 2.66 3.45 25.08
CA PHE A 388 1.43 2.68 24.93
C PHE A 388 1.56 1.33 25.60
N CYS A 389 0.50 0.92 26.31
CA CYS A 389 0.44 -0.43 26.84
C CYS A 389 0.24 -1.43 25.70
N PRO A 390 0.87 -2.62 25.77
CA PRO A 390 0.64 -3.68 24.79
C PRO A 390 -0.84 -4.00 24.62
N ASP A 391 -1.29 -3.97 23.37
CA ASP A 391 -2.60 -4.43 22.95
C ASP A 391 -2.48 -5.83 22.33
N GLN A 392 -3.44 -6.25 21.50
CA GLN A 392 -3.35 -7.54 20.81
C GLN A 392 -2.27 -7.56 19.74
N GLY A 393 -1.78 -6.39 19.31
CA GLY A 393 -0.88 -6.21 18.19
C GLY A 393 -1.44 -6.72 16.86
N TYR A 394 -0.55 -6.81 15.90
CA TYR A 394 -0.86 -7.25 14.54
C TYR A 394 -0.21 -8.60 14.27
N SER A 395 -0.98 -9.53 13.70
CA SER A 395 -0.46 -10.84 13.32
C SER A 395 0.54 -10.67 12.18
N LEU A 396 1.83 -10.82 12.47
CA LEU A 396 2.88 -10.76 11.45
C LEU A 396 2.62 -11.77 10.33
N PHE A 397 2.06 -12.94 10.67
CA PHE A 397 1.64 -13.94 9.68
C PHE A 397 0.59 -13.41 8.70
N LEU A 398 -0.49 -12.78 9.19
CA LEU A 398 -1.57 -12.30 8.31
C LEU A 398 -1.12 -11.10 7.48
N VAL A 399 -0.44 -10.13 8.10
CA VAL A 399 0.05 -8.96 7.38
C VAL A 399 1.09 -9.39 6.34
N ALA A 400 2.04 -10.26 6.69
CA ALA A 400 3.00 -10.77 5.72
C ALA A 400 2.34 -11.57 4.59
N ALA A 401 1.32 -12.39 4.89
CA ALA A 401 0.61 -13.12 3.84
C ALA A 401 -0.03 -12.15 2.84
N HIS A 402 -0.62 -11.05 3.33
CA HIS A 402 -1.18 -9.99 2.50
C HIS A 402 -0.09 -9.29 1.65
N GLU A 403 0.97 -8.81 2.28
CA GLU A 403 2.07 -8.13 1.57
C GLU A 403 2.77 -9.04 0.55
N PHE A 404 2.90 -10.33 0.84
CA PHE A 404 3.42 -11.29 -0.13
C PHE A 404 2.48 -11.50 -1.30
N GLY A 405 1.16 -11.32 -1.13
CA GLY A 405 0.23 -11.27 -2.24
C GLY A 405 0.55 -10.12 -3.20
N HIS A 406 0.85 -8.93 -2.67
CA HIS A 406 1.34 -7.79 -3.45
C HIS A 406 2.69 -8.06 -4.12
N ALA A 407 3.65 -8.63 -3.38
CA ALA A 407 4.95 -9.03 -3.91
C ALA A 407 4.87 -10.13 -4.98
N LEU A 408 3.73 -10.83 -5.07
CA LEU A 408 3.40 -11.79 -6.13
C LEU A 408 2.54 -11.19 -7.24
N GLY A 409 2.11 -9.93 -7.11
CA GLY A 409 1.41 -9.20 -8.17
C GLY A 409 -0.10 -9.06 -8.00
N LEU A 410 -0.65 -9.43 -6.84
CA LEU A 410 -2.05 -9.17 -6.53
C LEU A 410 -2.27 -7.72 -6.11
N ASP A 411 -3.43 -7.19 -6.45
CA ASP A 411 -3.92 -5.89 -5.97
C ASP A 411 -4.92 -6.08 -4.83
N HIS A 412 -5.30 -4.97 -4.18
CA HIS A 412 -6.33 -4.99 -3.16
C HIS A 412 -7.68 -5.48 -3.67
N SER A 413 -8.27 -6.42 -2.93
CA SER A 413 -9.64 -6.88 -3.10
C SER A 413 -10.63 -5.90 -2.47
N ASN A 414 -11.86 -5.88 -2.98
CA ASN A 414 -12.99 -5.20 -2.36
C ASN A 414 -13.88 -6.15 -1.53
N ILE A 415 -13.49 -7.43 -1.40
CA ILE A 415 -14.20 -8.42 -0.61
C ILE A 415 -13.62 -8.43 0.80
N ARG A 416 -14.43 -8.06 1.80
CA ARG A 416 -13.99 -7.89 3.20
C ARG A 416 -13.36 -9.14 3.84
N ASP A 417 -13.74 -10.32 3.37
CA ASP A 417 -13.25 -11.60 3.89
C ASP A 417 -12.03 -12.12 3.12
N ALA A 418 -11.63 -11.45 2.03
CA ALA A 418 -10.43 -11.78 1.27
C ALA A 418 -9.18 -11.32 2.02
N LEU A 419 -8.10 -12.12 1.94
CA LEU A 419 -6.81 -11.75 2.52
C LEU A 419 -6.34 -10.43 1.92
N MET A 420 -6.48 -10.23 0.61
CA MET A 420 -6.08 -9.01 -0.09
C MET A 420 -7.01 -7.81 0.17
N TYR A 421 -7.96 -7.89 1.11
CA TYR A 421 -8.72 -6.73 1.54
C TYR A 421 -7.80 -5.75 2.31
N PRO A 422 -7.81 -4.43 2.01
CA PRO A 422 -6.81 -3.51 2.54
C PRO A 422 -6.77 -3.38 4.07
N MET A 423 -7.92 -3.56 4.74
CA MET A 423 -8.03 -3.34 6.19
C MET A 423 -7.65 -4.59 6.95
N TYR A 424 -6.85 -4.42 7.99
CA TYR A 424 -6.48 -5.53 8.85
C TYR A 424 -7.69 -6.05 9.63
N SER A 425 -7.83 -7.37 9.65
CA SER A 425 -8.74 -8.07 10.53
C SER A 425 -8.09 -9.36 11.01
N TYR A 426 -8.04 -9.56 12.33
CA TYR A 426 -7.50 -10.79 12.88
C TYR A 426 -8.46 -11.97 12.65
N VAL A 427 -7.94 -13.03 12.03
CA VAL A 427 -8.66 -14.30 11.83
C VAL A 427 -7.83 -15.42 12.43
N LYS A 428 -8.36 -16.07 13.48
CA LYS A 428 -7.66 -17.14 14.20
C LYS A 428 -7.43 -18.38 13.33
N ASP A 429 -8.49 -18.87 12.69
CA ASP A 429 -8.46 -20.05 11.83
C ASP A 429 -8.47 -19.59 10.37
N PHE A 430 -7.35 -18.99 9.95
CA PHE A 430 -7.21 -18.39 8.62
C PHE A 430 -7.26 -19.42 7.48
N SER A 431 -7.98 -19.05 6.42
CA SER A 431 -7.97 -19.72 5.12
C SER A 431 -8.11 -18.68 4.02
N LEU A 432 -7.43 -18.86 2.89
CA LEU A 432 -7.60 -17.98 1.72
C LEU A 432 -9.05 -17.97 1.24
N HIS A 433 -9.53 -16.79 0.87
CA HIS A 433 -10.82 -16.64 0.22
C HIS A 433 -10.72 -17.04 -1.26
N GLU A 434 -11.83 -17.45 -1.88
CA GLU A 434 -11.84 -17.87 -3.29
C GLU A 434 -11.33 -16.76 -4.22
N ASP A 435 -11.61 -15.50 -3.89
CA ASP A 435 -11.12 -14.32 -4.64
C ASP A 435 -9.59 -14.24 -4.69
N ASP A 436 -8.92 -14.48 -3.56
CA ASP A 436 -7.46 -14.51 -3.49
C ASP A 436 -6.90 -15.69 -4.30
N ILE A 437 -7.56 -16.86 -4.20
CA ILE A 437 -7.19 -18.08 -4.93
C ILE A 437 -7.33 -17.88 -6.43
N GLU A 438 -8.45 -17.31 -6.89
CA GLU A 438 -8.70 -17.00 -8.30
C GLU A 438 -7.67 -15.98 -8.82
N GLY A 439 -7.37 -14.94 -8.03
CA GLY A 439 -6.36 -13.93 -8.36
C GLY A 439 -4.97 -14.53 -8.56
N ILE A 440 -4.47 -15.30 -7.58
CA ILE A 440 -3.12 -15.87 -7.67
C ILE A 440 -3.03 -16.95 -8.76
N GLN A 441 -4.08 -17.75 -8.93
CA GLN A 441 -4.13 -18.77 -9.98
C GLN A 441 -4.31 -18.17 -11.38
N TYR A 442 -4.89 -16.98 -11.49
CA TYR A 442 -4.92 -16.24 -12.75
C TYR A 442 -3.50 -15.85 -13.20
N LEU A 443 -2.63 -15.45 -12.26
CA LEU A 443 -1.25 -15.07 -12.54
C LEU A 443 -0.34 -16.29 -12.80
N TYR A 444 -0.41 -17.31 -11.94
CA TYR A 444 0.57 -18.41 -11.91
C TYR A 444 0.00 -19.79 -12.33
N GLY A 445 -1.30 -19.90 -12.50
CA GLY A 445 -2.01 -21.15 -12.76
C GLY A 445 -2.34 -21.94 -11.49
N ARG A 446 -3.05 -23.06 -11.66
CA ARG A 446 -3.38 -23.99 -10.57
C ARG A 446 -2.21 -24.92 -10.29
N LYS A 447 -1.96 -25.22 -9.01
CA LYS A 447 -1.05 -26.29 -8.61
C LYS A 447 -1.56 -27.63 -9.16
N THR A 448 -0.79 -28.25 -10.05
CA THR A 448 -1.10 -29.56 -10.65
C THR A 448 0.08 -30.51 -10.44
N GLY A 449 -0.06 -31.45 -9.49
CA GLY A 449 0.97 -32.44 -9.16
C GLY A 449 0.94 -32.89 -7.69
N PRO A 450 1.54 -34.04 -7.34
CA PRO A 450 1.70 -34.45 -5.95
C PRO A 450 2.67 -33.50 -5.21
N ASP A 451 2.45 -33.29 -3.91
CA ASP A 451 3.24 -32.36 -3.08
C ASP A 451 4.75 -32.59 -3.21
N PRO A 452 5.55 -31.52 -3.38
CA PRO A 452 7.00 -31.64 -3.38
C PRO A 452 7.51 -32.04 -1.99
N THR A 453 8.38 -33.05 -1.96
CA THR A 453 9.08 -33.50 -0.75
C THR A 453 10.00 -32.39 -0.23
N PRO A 454 9.94 -32.00 1.05
CA PRO A 454 10.81 -30.98 1.62
C PRO A 454 12.31 -31.30 1.42
N PRO A 455 13.16 -30.33 1.02
CA PRO A 455 14.60 -30.55 1.01
C PRO A 455 15.12 -30.76 2.44
N GLN A 456 16.00 -31.76 2.62
CA GLN A 456 16.65 -32.00 3.90
C GLN A 456 17.63 -30.86 4.26
N PRO A 457 17.76 -30.50 5.55
CA PRO A 457 18.70 -29.48 5.99
C PRO A 457 20.15 -29.90 5.71
N TYR A 458 20.86 -29.07 4.94
CA TYR A 458 22.30 -29.23 4.71
C TYR A 458 23.09 -28.65 5.89
N THR A 459 23.92 -29.49 6.50
CA THR A 459 24.93 -29.10 7.50
C THR A 459 26.15 -28.49 6.77
N PRO A 460 26.66 -27.31 7.16
CA PRO A 460 27.80 -26.71 6.47
C PRO A 460 29.09 -27.46 6.82
N THR A 461 29.82 -27.94 5.80
CA THR A 461 31.18 -28.45 5.95
C THR A 461 32.15 -27.44 5.34
N THR A 462 32.95 -26.84 6.20
CA THR A 462 34.10 -25.98 5.91
C THR A 462 35.20 -26.77 5.20
N THR A 463 35.75 -26.24 4.11
CA THR A 463 37.18 -26.36 3.75
C THR A 463 37.55 -25.40 2.60
N PRO A 464 38.83 -25.01 2.48
CA PRO A 464 39.25 -23.68 2.05
C PRO A 464 39.75 -23.56 0.60
N TYR A 465 39.71 -22.31 0.11
CA TYR A 465 40.32 -21.79 -1.12
C TYR A 465 41.78 -22.20 -1.34
N PRO A 466 42.20 -22.21 -2.61
CA PRO A 466 43.45 -21.55 -2.96
C PRO A 466 43.32 -20.57 -4.15
N ASP A 467 44.07 -19.48 -4.02
CA ASP A 467 44.45 -18.46 -5.00
C ASP A 467 45.27 -19.03 -6.18
N THR A 468 45.21 -18.39 -7.36
CA THR A 468 46.35 -17.72 -8.06
C THR A 468 46.00 -17.30 -9.50
N ASP A 469 46.07 -15.99 -9.74
CA ASP A 469 46.64 -15.19 -10.85
C ASP A 469 46.87 -15.65 -12.33
N GLU A 470 46.77 -14.60 -13.17
CA GLU A 470 47.55 -14.22 -14.37
C GLU A 470 47.05 -14.43 -15.83
N THR A 471 46.77 -13.28 -16.47
CA THR A 471 47.14 -12.76 -17.82
C THR A 471 46.84 -13.52 -19.12
N ASP A 472 46.21 -12.84 -20.10
CA ASP A 472 46.91 -12.33 -21.32
C ASP A 472 45.98 -11.42 -22.17
N ALA A 473 46.61 -10.49 -22.88
CA ALA A 473 46.04 -9.38 -23.63
C ALA A 473 45.86 -9.69 -25.13
N THR A 474 44.87 -9.04 -25.79
CA THR A 474 45.06 -8.56 -27.17
C THR A 474 44.03 -7.48 -27.57
N GLU A 475 44.53 -6.29 -27.90
CA GLU A 475 43.89 -5.21 -28.70
C GLU A 475 44.00 -5.53 -30.21
N PRO A 476 43.58 -4.67 -31.17
CA PRO A 476 42.48 -3.69 -31.24
C PRO A 476 41.69 -3.79 -32.58
N THR A 477 40.50 -3.19 -32.73
CA THR A 477 40.14 -2.48 -33.99
C THR A 477 38.97 -1.50 -33.78
N THR A 478 39.27 -0.21 -33.80
CA THR A 478 38.29 0.88 -33.77
C THR A 478 37.74 1.12 -35.16
N THR A 479 36.43 0.94 -35.38
CA THR A 479 35.75 1.40 -36.59
C THR A 479 34.75 2.49 -36.22
N THR A 480 35.14 3.73 -36.46
CA THR A 480 34.29 4.92 -36.32
C THR A 480 33.21 4.89 -37.40
N THR A 481 31.94 4.76 -37.02
CA THR A 481 30.82 5.02 -37.92
C THR A 481 30.01 6.20 -37.38
N THR A 482 30.08 7.29 -38.12
CA THR A 482 29.40 8.57 -37.91
C THR A 482 27.89 8.43 -38.08
N THR A 483 27.12 8.57 -37.00
CA THR A 483 25.67 8.79 -37.08
C THR A 483 25.36 10.28 -37.14
N ARG A 484 24.75 10.72 -38.25
CA ARG A 484 24.16 12.07 -38.39
C ARG A 484 23.11 12.28 -37.29
N PRO A 485 23.10 13.44 -36.60
CA PRO A 485 22.06 13.75 -35.63
C PRO A 485 20.77 14.09 -36.39
N VAL A 486 19.72 13.29 -36.17
CA VAL A 486 18.36 13.65 -36.56
C VAL A 486 17.70 14.28 -35.33
N ASP A 487 17.16 15.48 -35.54
CA ASP A 487 16.42 16.30 -34.59
C ASP A 487 15.41 15.48 -33.74
N PRO A 488 15.52 15.48 -32.40
CA PRO A 488 14.69 14.68 -31.49
C PRO A 488 13.20 15.09 -31.44
N THR A 489 12.77 16.13 -32.16
CA THR A 489 11.35 16.53 -32.24
C THR A 489 10.53 15.78 -33.32
N LYS A 490 11.14 14.88 -34.11
CA LYS A 490 10.47 14.21 -35.26
C LYS A 490 10.38 12.69 -35.20
N ASP A 491 10.88 12.07 -34.14
CA ASP A 491 10.86 10.62 -33.96
C ASP A 491 9.68 10.21 -33.06
N ALA A 492 8.68 9.54 -33.66
CA ALA A 492 7.50 9.04 -32.93
C ALA A 492 7.87 8.08 -31.80
N CYS A 493 8.98 7.34 -31.92
CA CYS A 493 9.43 6.38 -30.91
C CYS A 493 10.09 7.02 -29.70
N LYS A 494 10.40 8.32 -29.75
CA LYS A 494 10.93 9.10 -28.63
C LYS A 494 9.86 9.93 -27.91
N LEU A 495 8.65 9.97 -28.44
CA LEU A 495 7.53 10.67 -27.82
C LEU A 495 6.97 9.82 -26.68
N THR A 496 6.74 10.46 -25.54
CA THR A 496 6.17 9.82 -24.35
C THR A 496 4.64 9.88 -24.32
N LYS A 497 4.03 10.77 -25.14
CA LYS A 497 2.58 10.98 -25.24
C LYS A 497 2.19 11.64 -26.57
N PHE A 498 1.03 11.27 -27.10
CA PHE A 498 0.39 11.90 -28.27
C PHE A 498 -0.75 12.82 -27.84
N ASP A 499 -1.11 13.78 -28.68
CA ASP A 499 -2.28 14.64 -28.46
C ASP A 499 -3.57 13.85 -28.67
N THR A 500 -3.60 13.03 -29.73
CA THR A 500 -4.63 11.99 -29.88
C THR A 500 -4.17 10.84 -30.78
N ILE A 501 -4.76 9.66 -30.56
CA ILE A 501 -4.63 8.46 -31.38
C ILE A 501 -6.02 8.08 -31.89
N THR A 502 -6.15 7.94 -33.20
CA THR A 502 -7.42 7.57 -33.83
C THR A 502 -7.21 6.71 -35.07
N VAL A 503 -8.31 6.22 -35.64
CA VAL A 503 -8.32 5.47 -36.90
C VAL A 503 -9.03 6.29 -37.97
N ILE A 504 -8.31 6.57 -39.06
CA ILE A 504 -8.79 7.33 -40.21
C ILE A 504 -8.44 6.52 -41.46
N GLU A 505 -9.41 6.32 -42.36
CA GLU A 505 -9.23 5.55 -43.61
C GLU A 505 -8.71 4.11 -43.36
N GLY A 506 -9.00 3.55 -42.17
CA GLY A 506 -8.54 2.21 -41.76
C GLY A 506 -7.09 2.14 -41.26
N GLU A 507 -6.39 3.27 -41.20
CA GLU A 507 -5.01 3.38 -40.69
C GLU A 507 -4.99 4.04 -39.31
N LEU A 508 -4.11 3.56 -38.42
CA LEU A 508 -3.86 4.22 -37.15
C LEU A 508 -3.14 5.53 -37.40
N HIS A 509 -3.60 6.61 -36.78
CA HIS A 509 -3.00 7.93 -36.85
C HIS A 509 -2.65 8.41 -35.44
N PHE A 510 -1.42 8.89 -35.28
CA PHE A 510 -0.87 9.42 -34.03
C PHE A 510 -0.61 10.91 -34.25
N PHE A 511 -1.28 11.80 -33.52
CA PHE A 511 -1.17 13.24 -33.68
C PHE A 511 -0.32 13.85 -32.57
N LYS A 512 0.60 14.75 -32.93
CA LYS A 512 1.36 15.54 -31.96
C LYS A 512 1.81 16.88 -32.53
N ASP A 513 1.50 17.97 -31.84
CA ASP A 513 2.06 19.32 -32.05
C ASP A 513 2.09 19.75 -33.54
N GLY A 514 0.94 19.68 -34.21
CA GLY A 514 0.80 20.07 -35.61
C GLY A 514 1.23 19.02 -36.64
N HIS A 515 1.69 17.86 -36.19
CA HIS A 515 2.15 16.75 -37.02
C HIS A 515 1.37 15.47 -36.74
N PHE A 516 1.44 14.52 -37.67
CA PHE A 516 0.92 13.17 -37.45
C PHE A 516 1.77 12.09 -38.11
N TRP A 517 1.73 10.90 -37.54
CA TRP A 517 2.25 9.67 -38.12
C TRP A 517 1.10 8.72 -38.39
N LYS A 518 1.25 7.85 -39.38
CA LYS A 518 0.24 6.85 -39.70
C LYS A 518 0.84 5.47 -39.92
N MET A 519 0.06 4.45 -39.59
CA MET A 519 0.46 3.06 -39.70
C MET A 519 -0.63 2.23 -40.39
N SER A 520 -0.22 1.50 -41.43
CA SER A 520 -1.11 0.67 -42.23
C SER A 520 -1.29 -0.72 -41.64
N SER A 521 -2.42 -1.37 -41.95
CA SER A 521 -2.77 -2.70 -41.44
C SER A 521 -2.26 -3.88 -42.31
N GLY A 522 -1.36 -3.63 -43.27
CA GLY A 522 -0.86 -4.61 -44.25
C GLY A 522 0.49 -5.23 -43.90
N SER A 523 1.11 -5.95 -44.86
CA SER A 523 2.39 -6.69 -44.72
C SER A 523 3.64 -5.83 -44.45
N ASP A 524 3.47 -4.52 -44.32
CA ASP A 524 4.53 -3.54 -44.10
C ASP A 524 4.09 -2.62 -42.94
N GLU A 525 4.11 -3.19 -41.72
CA GLU A 525 3.75 -2.56 -40.45
C GLU A 525 4.84 -1.55 -40.02
N GLN A 526 5.18 -0.59 -40.88
CA GLN A 526 6.13 0.49 -40.58
C GLN A 526 5.41 1.84 -40.42
N VAL A 527 5.78 2.59 -39.38
CA VAL A 527 5.25 3.94 -39.11
C VAL A 527 5.74 4.92 -40.18
N LYS A 528 4.79 5.63 -40.82
CA LYS A 528 5.08 6.65 -41.84
C LYS A 528 4.80 8.04 -41.28
N GLY A 529 5.72 8.98 -41.49
CA GLY A 529 5.60 10.37 -41.02
C GLY A 529 6.97 10.97 -40.62
N PRO A 530 7.00 12.15 -39.98
CA PRO A 530 5.85 12.99 -39.64
C PRO A 530 5.28 13.71 -40.88
N PHE A 531 3.95 13.78 -40.96
CA PHE A 531 3.20 14.58 -41.92
C PHE A 531 2.61 15.81 -41.25
N SER A 532 2.41 16.90 -41.98
CA SER A 532 1.82 18.14 -41.45
C SER A 532 0.28 18.07 -41.39
N ILE A 533 -0.30 18.38 -40.23
CA ILE A 533 -1.76 18.49 -40.06
C ILE A 533 -2.30 19.61 -40.95
N SER A 534 -1.63 20.77 -40.99
CA SER A 534 -2.12 21.93 -41.76
C SER A 534 -2.07 21.72 -43.27
N GLU A 535 -1.20 20.84 -43.76
CA GLU A 535 -1.15 20.49 -45.18
C GLU A 535 -2.29 19.53 -45.56
N ARG A 536 -2.58 18.54 -44.72
CA ARG A 536 -3.63 17.56 -44.98
C ARG A 536 -5.03 18.08 -44.64
N TRP A 537 -5.15 18.83 -43.56
CA TRP A 537 -6.39 19.38 -43.02
C TRP A 537 -6.21 20.87 -42.64
N PRO A 538 -6.25 21.79 -43.62
CA PRO A 538 -5.85 23.19 -43.41
C PRO A 538 -6.69 24.01 -42.42
N ALA A 539 -7.88 23.54 -42.04
CA ALA A 539 -8.77 24.24 -41.12
C ALA A 539 -8.69 23.72 -39.68
N LEU A 540 -7.89 22.67 -39.42
CA LEU A 540 -7.68 22.14 -38.08
C LEU A 540 -6.61 22.94 -37.31
N PRO A 541 -6.76 23.08 -35.99
CA PRO A 541 -5.69 23.57 -35.14
C PRO A 541 -4.53 22.57 -35.07
N ALA A 542 -3.39 23.01 -34.52
CA ALA A 542 -2.21 22.16 -34.35
C ALA A 542 -2.44 20.99 -33.39
N VAL A 543 -3.31 21.16 -32.40
CA VAL A 543 -3.65 20.14 -31.39
C VAL A 543 -5.12 19.78 -31.53
N ILE A 544 -5.40 18.49 -31.66
CA ILE A 544 -6.75 17.93 -31.71
C ILE A 544 -6.90 16.89 -30.59
N ASP A 545 -8.09 16.78 -30.02
CA ASP A 545 -8.36 15.92 -28.85
C ASP A 545 -8.93 14.56 -29.23
N SER A 546 -9.67 14.48 -30.35
CA SER A 546 -10.16 13.21 -30.89
C SER A 546 -10.66 13.38 -32.31
N ALA A 547 -10.80 12.27 -33.02
CA ALA A 547 -11.48 12.23 -34.30
C ALA A 547 -12.13 10.87 -34.56
N PHE A 548 -13.12 10.83 -35.46
CA PHE A 548 -13.68 9.58 -35.98
C PHE A 548 -14.15 9.71 -37.42
N GLU A 549 -14.15 8.58 -38.14
CA GLU A 549 -14.71 8.46 -39.48
C GLU A 549 -16.11 7.83 -39.42
N ASN A 550 -17.10 8.48 -40.03
CA ASN A 550 -18.41 7.87 -40.19
C ASN A 550 -18.37 6.80 -41.29
N ILE A 551 -18.64 5.53 -40.91
CA ILE A 551 -18.53 4.38 -41.82
C ILE A 551 -19.37 4.52 -43.11
N LEU A 552 -20.58 5.09 -43.02
CA LEU A 552 -21.50 5.19 -44.16
C LEU A 552 -21.18 6.36 -45.09
N THR A 553 -20.93 7.54 -44.52
CA THR A 553 -20.80 8.79 -45.28
C THR A 553 -19.35 9.15 -45.60
N LYS A 554 -18.38 8.45 -45.00
CA LYS A 554 -16.95 8.75 -45.11
C LYS A 554 -16.58 10.18 -44.69
N LYS A 555 -17.43 10.79 -43.86
CA LYS A 555 -17.16 12.10 -43.25
C LYS A 555 -16.26 11.92 -42.04
N LEU A 556 -15.24 12.76 -41.94
CA LEU A 556 -14.33 12.79 -40.79
C LEU A 556 -14.76 13.90 -39.83
N TYR A 557 -14.95 13.54 -38.57
CA TYR A 557 -15.23 14.48 -37.49
C TYR A 557 -13.96 14.65 -36.66
N PHE A 558 -13.53 15.90 -36.46
CA PHE A 558 -12.40 16.25 -35.61
C PHE A 558 -12.86 17.14 -34.47
N PHE A 559 -12.33 16.93 -33.27
CA PHE A 559 -12.63 17.68 -32.07
C PHE A 559 -11.36 18.35 -31.53
N SER A 560 -11.49 19.60 -31.08
CA SER A 560 -10.42 20.34 -30.39
C SER A 560 -11.06 21.39 -29.49
N GLY A 561 -10.82 21.27 -28.18
CA GLY A 561 -11.55 21.95 -27.13
C GLY A 561 -13.06 21.81 -27.29
N THR A 562 -13.77 22.92 -27.15
CA THR A 562 -15.22 23.00 -27.30
C THR A 562 -15.69 23.09 -28.76
N ARG A 563 -14.82 22.78 -29.73
CA ARG A 563 -15.10 22.94 -31.16
C ARG A 563 -14.93 21.63 -31.92
N PHE A 564 -15.68 21.49 -33.01
CA PHE A 564 -15.53 20.39 -33.95
C PHE A 564 -15.62 20.83 -35.42
N TRP A 565 -15.01 20.03 -36.30
CA TRP A 565 -14.98 20.19 -37.74
C TRP A 565 -15.47 18.91 -38.41
N VAL A 566 -16.13 19.04 -39.56
CA VAL A 566 -16.59 17.90 -40.37
C VAL A 566 -16.02 18.03 -41.77
N TYR A 567 -15.14 17.10 -42.14
CA TYR A 567 -14.56 17.02 -43.48
C TYR A 567 -15.36 16.06 -44.37
N THR A 568 -15.56 16.45 -45.62
CA THR A 568 -16.11 15.63 -46.71
C THR A 568 -15.17 15.76 -47.91
N GLY A 569 -14.25 14.81 -48.06
CA GLY A 569 -13.12 14.96 -48.98
C GLY A 569 -12.27 16.19 -48.62
N GLN A 570 -12.08 17.11 -49.58
CA GLN A 570 -11.33 18.36 -49.37
C GLN A 570 -12.17 19.49 -48.76
N SER A 571 -13.50 19.34 -48.69
CA SER A 571 -14.39 20.36 -48.13
C SER A 571 -14.53 20.20 -46.62
N VAL A 572 -14.61 21.32 -45.88
CA VAL A 572 -14.73 21.34 -44.42
C VAL A 572 -15.90 22.22 -43.97
N LEU A 573 -16.61 21.75 -42.95
CA LEU A 573 -17.62 22.49 -42.21
C LEU A 573 -17.18 22.64 -40.75
N GLY A 574 -16.85 23.85 -40.31
CA GLY A 574 -16.40 24.12 -38.94
C GLY A 574 -15.50 25.37 -38.85
N PRO A 575 -15.06 25.77 -37.64
CA PRO A 575 -15.41 25.15 -36.36
C PRO A 575 -16.86 25.40 -35.95
N ARG A 576 -17.48 24.41 -35.30
CA ARG A 576 -18.79 24.53 -34.64
C ARG A 576 -18.65 24.18 -33.15
N SER A 577 -19.44 24.81 -32.28
CA SER A 577 -19.49 24.41 -30.86
C SER A 577 -20.03 22.99 -30.71
N ILE A 578 -19.41 22.19 -29.84
CA ILE A 578 -19.86 20.83 -29.48
C ILE A 578 -21.26 20.82 -28.86
N GLU A 579 -21.73 21.94 -28.30
CA GLU A 579 -23.12 22.11 -27.83
C GLU A 579 -24.14 21.93 -28.96
N LYS A 580 -23.76 22.21 -30.21
CA LYS A 580 -24.62 21.95 -31.38
C LYS A 580 -24.90 20.46 -31.58
N LEU A 581 -24.07 19.59 -31.00
CA LEU A 581 -24.31 18.15 -30.95
C LEU A 581 -25.19 17.77 -29.74
N GLY A 582 -25.52 18.70 -28.84
CA GLY A 582 -26.28 18.43 -27.62
C GLY A 582 -25.43 18.02 -26.42
N LEU A 583 -24.11 18.27 -26.47
CA LEU A 583 -23.24 18.16 -25.29
C LEU A 583 -23.43 19.38 -24.37
N PRO A 584 -23.38 19.21 -23.04
CA PRO A 584 -23.50 20.33 -22.09
C PRO A 584 -22.27 21.25 -22.15
N ASP A 585 -22.47 22.52 -21.79
CA ASP A 585 -21.45 23.57 -21.75
C ASP A 585 -20.33 23.32 -20.73
N SER A 586 -20.58 22.45 -19.75
CA SER A 586 -19.58 21.96 -18.80
C SER A 586 -18.46 21.14 -19.46
N ILE A 587 -18.68 20.61 -20.66
CA ILE A 587 -17.71 19.77 -21.38
C ILE A 587 -16.70 20.64 -22.12
N GLN A 588 -15.42 20.46 -21.78
CA GLN A 588 -14.34 21.28 -22.34
C GLN A 588 -13.67 20.67 -23.57
N LYS A 589 -13.74 19.33 -23.74
CA LYS A 589 -13.18 18.60 -24.89
C LYS A 589 -13.79 17.21 -25.04
N VAL A 590 -13.61 16.60 -26.20
CA VAL A 590 -13.97 15.19 -26.48
C VAL A 590 -12.68 14.43 -26.72
N GLU A 591 -12.40 13.43 -25.87
CA GLU A 591 -11.11 12.71 -25.79
C GLU A 591 -11.17 11.36 -26.50
N GLY A 592 -12.35 10.91 -26.93
CA GLY A 592 -12.44 9.63 -27.60
C GLY A 592 -13.75 9.44 -28.35
N ALA A 593 -13.71 8.55 -29.32
CA ALA A 593 -14.87 8.21 -30.13
C ALA A 593 -14.89 6.73 -30.51
N LEU A 594 -15.97 6.03 -30.12
CA LEU A 594 -16.21 4.64 -30.50
C LEU A 594 -17.44 4.51 -31.39
N GLN A 595 -17.26 3.86 -32.53
CA GLN A 595 -18.37 3.56 -33.43
C GLN A 595 -19.26 2.47 -32.82
N ARG A 596 -20.58 2.65 -32.86
CA ARG A 596 -21.56 1.67 -32.40
C ARG A 596 -22.64 1.44 -33.46
N GLY A 597 -22.48 0.38 -34.24
CA GLY A 597 -23.35 0.12 -35.39
C GLY A 597 -23.13 1.16 -36.50
N ASN A 598 -24.13 1.39 -37.35
CA ASN A 598 -23.95 2.19 -38.58
C ASN A 598 -24.23 3.69 -38.42
N ASP A 599 -24.94 4.10 -37.37
CA ASP A 599 -25.49 5.45 -37.22
C ASP A 599 -25.23 6.10 -35.85
N LYS A 600 -24.61 5.37 -34.91
CA LYS A 600 -24.31 5.86 -33.56
C LYS A 600 -22.82 5.88 -33.28
N VAL A 601 -22.37 6.92 -32.58
CA VAL A 601 -21.00 7.06 -32.08
C VAL A 601 -21.06 7.39 -30.60
N LEU A 602 -20.19 6.79 -29.81
CA LEU A 602 -20.00 7.11 -28.40
C LEU A 602 -18.87 8.12 -28.32
N LEU A 603 -19.13 9.29 -27.76
CA LEU A 603 -18.15 10.34 -27.51
C LEU A 603 -17.76 10.30 -26.03
N PHE A 604 -16.46 10.25 -25.75
CA PHE A 604 -15.90 10.17 -24.41
C PHE A 604 -15.33 11.53 -24.00
N SER A 605 -15.57 11.92 -22.74
CA SER A 605 -15.01 13.12 -22.13
C SER A 605 -14.93 12.91 -20.63
N GLY A 606 -13.70 12.87 -20.10
CA GLY A 606 -13.40 12.36 -18.78
C GLY A 606 -14.04 11.00 -18.56
N GLU A 607 -14.65 10.81 -17.39
CA GLU A 607 -15.25 9.54 -16.98
C GLU A 607 -16.63 9.26 -17.58
N ASN A 608 -17.11 10.12 -18.46
CA ASN A 608 -18.43 10.01 -19.05
C ASN A 608 -18.35 9.77 -20.55
N TYR A 609 -19.40 9.14 -21.06
CA TYR A 609 -19.62 9.07 -22.49
C TYR A 609 -21.06 9.40 -22.86
N TRP A 610 -21.23 9.92 -24.08
CA TRP A 610 -22.50 10.29 -24.68
C TRP A 610 -22.70 9.52 -25.97
N ARG A 611 -23.93 9.13 -26.28
CA ARG A 611 -24.25 8.53 -27.57
C ARG A 611 -24.76 9.58 -28.53
N LEU A 612 -23.98 9.87 -29.56
CA LEU A 612 -24.32 10.73 -30.68
C LEU A 612 -25.08 9.92 -31.74
N ASP A 613 -26.26 10.42 -32.14
CA ASP A 613 -26.88 10.07 -33.41
C ASP A 613 -26.25 10.91 -34.52
N VAL A 614 -25.49 10.26 -35.41
CA VAL A 614 -24.73 10.97 -36.45
C VAL A 614 -25.63 11.52 -37.56
N LYS A 615 -26.79 10.89 -37.81
CA LYS A 615 -27.76 11.38 -38.82
C LYS A 615 -28.49 12.61 -38.31
N ALA A 616 -28.94 12.58 -37.05
CA ALA A 616 -29.60 13.70 -36.40
C ALA A 616 -28.62 14.79 -35.93
N GLN A 617 -27.31 14.48 -35.89
CA GLN A 617 -26.26 15.31 -35.29
C GLN A 617 -26.62 15.76 -33.86
N LYS A 618 -27.16 14.85 -33.05
CA LYS A 618 -27.63 15.15 -31.70
C LYS A 618 -27.37 13.99 -30.73
N ILE A 619 -27.02 14.31 -29.49
CA ILE A 619 -26.91 13.37 -28.39
C ILE A 619 -28.29 12.81 -28.03
N ASP A 620 -28.35 11.49 -27.85
CA ASP A 620 -29.55 10.78 -27.42
C ASP A 620 -29.94 11.13 -25.98
N LYS A 621 -31.23 11.07 -25.68
CA LYS A 621 -31.74 11.25 -24.31
C LYS A 621 -31.22 10.12 -23.39
N GLY A 622 -30.96 10.45 -22.13
CA GLY A 622 -30.48 9.50 -21.11
C GLY A 622 -28.96 9.34 -21.04
N TYR A 623 -28.23 10.37 -21.50
CA TYR A 623 -26.78 10.52 -21.40
C TYR A 623 -26.45 11.84 -20.67
N PRO A 624 -25.29 11.95 -19.98
CA PRO A 624 -24.15 11.02 -19.98
C PRO A 624 -24.42 9.68 -19.29
N LYS A 625 -23.55 8.71 -19.58
CA LYS A 625 -23.36 7.50 -18.80
C LYS A 625 -21.90 7.41 -18.38
N TYR A 626 -21.65 6.80 -17.22
CA TYR A 626 -20.28 6.56 -16.77
C TYR A 626 -19.61 5.48 -17.63
N THR A 627 -18.36 5.71 -17.98
CA THR A 627 -17.55 4.81 -18.81
C THR A 627 -17.39 3.46 -18.13
N ASP A 628 -17.08 3.43 -16.84
CA ASP A 628 -16.83 2.22 -16.04
C ASP A 628 -18.04 1.27 -15.94
N VAL A 629 -19.27 1.81 -15.92
CA VAL A 629 -20.52 1.03 -15.88
C VAL A 629 -20.67 0.13 -17.11
N VAL A 630 -20.10 0.54 -18.25
CA VAL A 630 -20.30 -0.12 -19.54
C VAL A 630 -19.01 -0.71 -20.09
N PHE A 631 -17.89 -0.09 -19.79
CA PHE A 631 -16.53 -0.45 -20.16
C PHE A 631 -15.74 -0.63 -18.86
N GLY A 632 -16.01 -1.72 -18.14
CA GLY A 632 -15.28 -2.04 -16.92
C GLY A 632 -13.83 -2.47 -17.22
N GLY A 633 -12.90 -2.13 -16.33
CA GLY A 633 -11.49 -2.52 -16.43
C GLY A 633 -10.61 -1.62 -17.29
N VAL A 634 -11.14 -0.54 -17.87
CA VAL A 634 -10.37 0.47 -18.62
C VAL A 634 -10.27 1.77 -17.83
N PRO A 635 -9.20 2.57 -18.00
CA PRO A 635 -9.05 3.85 -17.31
C PRO A 635 -10.21 4.78 -17.64
N SER A 636 -10.83 5.34 -16.59
CA SER A 636 -11.96 6.26 -16.73
C SER A 636 -11.53 7.63 -17.26
N ASP A 637 -10.25 7.95 -17.16
CA ASP A 637 -9.57 9.17 -17.64
C ASP A 637 -8.80 8.93 -18.95
N ALA A 638 -9.14 7.88 -19.70
CA ALA A 638 -8.49 7.59 -20.99
C ALA A 638 -8.56 8.83 -21.92
N HIS A 639 -7.39 9.34 -22.30
CA HIS A 639 -7.29 10.51 -23.16
C HIS A 639 -7.45 10.18 -24.65
N ASP A 640 -7.39 8.89 -25.02
CA ASP A 640 -7.75 8.40 -26.34
C ASP A 640 -8.63 7.19 -26.23
N VAL A 641 -9.75 7.20 -26.97
CA VAL A 641 -10.61 6.03 -27.12
C VAL A 641 -10.93 5.81 -28.59
N PHE A 642 -10.52 4.67 -29.14
CA PHE A 642 -10.72 4.36 -30.56
C PHE A 642 -10.93 2.86 -30.80
N GLN A 643 -11.50 2.50 -31.96
CA GLN A 643 -11.70 1.11 -32.35
C GLN A 643 -10.72 0.74 -33.47
N TYR A 644 -9.92 -0.30 -33.27
CA TYR A 644 -8.93 -0.79 -34.24
C TYR A 644 -8.91 -2.32 -34.31
N LYS A 645 -8.83 -2.87 -35.54
CA LYS A 645 -8.82 -4.34 -35.80
C LYS A 645 -9.89 -5.11 -34.97
N GLY A 646 -11.10 -4.55 -34.85
CA GLY A 646 -12.23 -5.17 -34.13
C GLY A 646 -12.20 -5.05 -32.60
N HIS A 647 -11.19 -4.42 -32.02
CA HIS A 647 -11.04 -4.20 -30.58
C HIS A 647 -11.19 -2.71 -30.25
N MET A 648 -11.60 -2.41 -29.02
CA MET A 648 -11.66 -1.05 -28.48
C MET A 648 -10.37 -0.80 -27.69
N TYR A 649 -9.77 0.37 -27.87
CA TYR A 649 -8.54 0.77 -27.20
C TYR A 649 -8.83 2.00 -26.37
N PHE A 650 -8.39 1.97 -25.13
CA PHE A 650 -8.43 3.08 -24.18
C PHE A 650 -6.99 3.39 -23.80
N CYS A 651 -6.45 4.54 -24.21
CA CYS A 651 -5.08 4.92 -23.90
C CYS A 651 -5.02 5.92 -22.75
N ARG A 652 -4.06 5.70 -21.86
CA ARG A 652 -3.67 6.63 -20.80
C ARG A 652 -2.16 6.77 -20.82
N ASP A 653 -1.71 7.96 -21.19
CA ASP A 653 -0.33 8.34 -21.40
C ASP A 653 0.41 7.42 -22.38
N ARG A 654 1.32 6.57 -21.89
CA ARG A 654 2.11 5.65 -22.71
C ARG A 654 1.47 4.27 -22.86
N PHE A 655 0.37 4.01 -22.16
CA PHE A 655 -0.27 2.70 -22.05
C PHE A 655 -1.60 2.65 -22.80
N TYR A 656 -2.01 1.45 -23.20
CA TYR A 656 -3.36 1.18 -23.69
C TYR A 656 -3.96 -0.06 -23.02
N TRP A 657 -5.27 -0.03 -22.87
CA TRP A 657 -6.10 -1.17 -22.50
C TRP A 657 -6.92 -1.55 -23.72
N ARG A 658 -6.72 -2.76 -24.22
CA ARG A 658 -7.49 -3.33 -25.32
C ARG A 658 -8.64 -4.13 -24.74
N MET A 659 -9.81 -3.85 -25.28
CA MET A 659 -11.06 -4.47 -24.90
C MET A 659 -11.67 -5.20 -26.10
N ASN A 660 -12.04 -6.45 -25.88
CA ASN A 660 -12.65 -7.29 -26.90
C ASN A 660 -14.15 -6.95 -27.10
N SER A 661 -14.79 -7.63 -28.05
CA SER A 661 -16.21 -7.41 -28.37
C SER A 661 -17.19 -7.80 -27.24
N ARG A 662 -16.74 -8.59 -26.25
CA ARG A 662 -17.48 -8.92 -25.03
C ARG A 662 -17.32 -7.90 -23.90
N ARG A 663 -16.60 -6.80 -24.17
CA ARG A 663 -16.27 -5.74 -23.21
C ARG A 663 -15.42 -6.20 -22.03
N GLN A 664 -14.53 -7.15 -22.28
CA GLN A 664 -13.51 -7.55 -21.34
C GLN A 664 -12.17 -7.01 -21.80
N VAL A 665 -11.40 -6.42 -20.89
CA VAL A 665 -10.01 -6.09 -21.16
C VAL A 665 -9.23 -7.38 -21.34
N ASP A 666 -8.67 -7.56 -22.53
CA ASP A 666 -7.98 -8.79 -22.92
C ASP A 666 -6.48 -8.57 -23.17
N ARG A 667 -6.03 -7.31 -23.13
CA ARG A 667 -4.61 -6.95 -23.20
C ARG A 667 -4.37 -5.56 -22.63
N VAL A 668 -3.30 -5.40 -21.87
CA VAL A 668 -2.71 -4.10 -21.51
C VAL A 668 -1.32 -4.05 -22.15
N GLY A 669 -0.88 -2.88 -22.61
CA GLY A 669 0.44 -2.77 -23.22
C GLY A 669 0.85 -1.34 -23.52
N TYR A 670 1.98 -1.19 -24.20
CA TYR A 670 2.56 0.12 -24.51
C TYR A 670 2.17 0.60 -25.90
N VAL A 671 1.76 1.85 -26.00
CA VAL A 671 1.52 2.52 -27.29
C VAL A 671 2.79 2.46 -28.16
N LYS A 672 3.96 2.72 -27.57
CA LYS A 672 5.25 2.73 -28.26
C LYS A 672 5.64 1.37 -28.85
N TYR A 673 5.54 0.31 -28.05
CA TYR A 673 6.04 -1.02 -28.46
C TYR A 673 5.00 -1.79 -29.25
N ASP A 674 3.73 -1.75 -28.82
CA ASP A 674 2.69 -2.59 -29.43
C ASP A 674 1.98 -1.91 -30.59
N LEU A 675 1.73 -0.59 -30.49
CA LEU A 675 1.00 0.15 -31.54
C LEU A 675 1.95 0.80 -32.53
N LEU A 676 3.07 1.39 -32.10
CA LEU A 676 4.07 2.01 -32.98
C LEU A 676 5.18 1.06 -33.46
N LYS A 677 5.30 -0.14 -32.87
CA LYS A 677 6.32 -1.15 -33.24
C LYS A 677 7.75 -0.62 -33.22
N CYS A 678 8.08 0.22 -32.26
CA CYS A 678 9.44 0.72 -32.06
C CYS A 678 10.37 -0.43 -31.60
N THR A 679 11.53 -0.59 -32.24
CA THR A 679 12.56 -1.55 -31.83
C THR A 679 13.47 -0.94 -30.77
N ASP A 680 13.87 -1.72 -29.75
CA ASP A 680 14.88 -1.27 -28.80
C ASP A 680 16.24 -1.14 -29.48
N ALA A 681 16.94 -0.04 -29.17
CA ALA A 681 18.29 0.24 -29.66
C ALA A 681 19.37 -0.58 -28.92
N THR A 682 18.99 -1.63 -28.19
CA THR A 682 19.89 -2.47 -27.41
C THR A 682 19.50 -3.94 -27.53
N GLY A 683 19.85 -4.54 -28.67
CA GLY A 683 20.32 -5.92 -28.70
C GLY A 683 21.85 -5.90 -28.84
N PRO A 684 22.57 -6.96 -28.40
CA PRO A 684 22.35 -8.25 -29.05
C PRO A 684 22.37 -9.48 -28.14
N ASN A 685 21.76 -10.54 -28.68
CA ASN A 685 21.96 -11.97 -28.41
C ASN A 685 23.31 -12.32 -27.77
N TYR A 686 23.31 -13.18 -26.76
CA TYR A 686 24.24 -14.32 -26.67
C TYR A 686 23.59 -15.52 -25.95
N TYR A 687 23.96 -16.69 -26.46
CA TYR A 687 23.71 -18.04 -25.96
C TYR A 687 24.37 -18.30 -24.62
#